data_AF-A0A534LEL6-F1
#
_entry.id   AF-A0A534LEL6-F1
#
_cell.length_a   1.000
_cell.length_b   1.000
_cell.length_c   1.000
_cell.angle_alpha   90.00
_cell.angle_beta   90.00
_cell.angle_gamma   90.00
#
_symmetry.space_group_name_H-M   'P 1'
#
loop_
_entity.id
_entity.type
_entity.pdbx_description
1 polymer ?
#
loop_
_entity_poly.entity_id
_entity_poly.type
_entity_poly.pdbx_seq_one_letter_code
_entity_poly.pdbx_strand_id
1 'polypeptide(L)'
;NVIFHYPFGRRVNDALSRAFAFAVTETHRTNVRVSVTDDNFMITVPKRIELKGLAKLVTSKNLEDLLRRAIRNTELFKQRFRHCATRSFMILRNYKGREVSIGRQQLRSQRVLDWLHEIVDFPVVKETYNEILHEVMDLDHAREILGRIEAGEITVAESDFASLPSPFAHNVVLQGVSDLVLMEDRSALLRELHRKVLERVMPSDQISSIQFQPGEIVEYFRRKLPKVARKEDILSYLDRVGDANLLQEKGRNVFDVATASFSDVRKWSGQLMDEGLIESVWTPQGIHWAPKDHVPNYVSVYAQRSRLKPPEEKVLSLLKEKPLTHKELLRKTKRQKDALNETLRKLERSYLVARRGVEETVYAAREPVRGPFEEALDKILTKRLDVDGPYSATELAVALGLEAELVEEVLRDLESEGVVSSGHFLVDKEFQFMLTRDLQRLQRKGETREVFDETQVKAFLLEKQFRKIETLDDFFDTFLEAGMVLDIWNHTTSFDYKEWTRRRSSGDILEGRFLNGRVRYVRAHDVPLFLSAFPRSPLTEFESKVLDVIRASEGIDIWGITSKLREEKERVKEALDKLDYDVYVIRKFQGDGWTARNLYTAFDPPAKEVKDAVESLVKRFLAAYGPVPFSGIREWARFEWDELERLVDRLEEQGLVTRILVTGKAEGEMYVLAQDLPALRKASGKAVSDPVRVLSLLDPWTQPLWAQVASRYGEGWFFPLVKDGDLVGMAEVWEMSGCIEVRELDLASPDLLKEAIDGLVRMMSFYALRGVDVLRVTRFQGKDVPEAEDLSAWKRAGFVRFSDFVAYGPIVPVDFEKSDLLAYTLHKQGIAAETRFADPIGAAKALGGLRSDFAARLRVKDFRPLDRLHRNGLLSKGLAIPEYWTYCSEDDLGLFKAAKGTRLTKDMKTVVKLIEEEGPISRQRLLVLSDLSRPSTATALRNLYEGLHVTRDADNRYRLVPDLKIGRDEARREVLRRIIRSLGVTSAESLAAYTRFEYNMGETRQRLREFEREGWLTKGFLARGERTVMWILKDDIDRIGQLGFRRKFVLTPMDNLFLYLREAIVAKFHMGYCYVVFDGPEMVAAFKARRRKWQLMVTEFQGDPAARRIVDLWESENELAVEEQVDRISDHEVMEWYAKMYSRGAGDK
;
A
#
# COMPACT_ATOMS: atom_id res chain seq x y z
N ASN A 1 -6.10 -40.47 -9.63
CA ASN A 1 -6.49 -39.60 -10.76
C ASN A 1 -7.10 -40.45 -11.85
N VAL A 2 -8.24 -40.04 -12.37
CA VAL A 2 -8.90 -40.61 -13.56
C VAL A 2 -8.82 -39.53 -14.63
N ILE A 3 -8.33 -39.85 -15.83
CA ILE A 3 -8.06 -38.87 -16.88
C ILE A 3 -8.80 -39.27 -18.15
N PHE A 4 -9.52 -38.32 -18.73
CA PHE A 4 -10.29 -38.49 -19.94
C PHE A 4 -9.62 -37.71 -21.07
N HIS A 5 -9.12 -38.42 -22.07
CA HIS A 5 -8.49 -37.82 -23.26
C HIS A 5 -9.54 -37.48 -24.31
N TYR A 6 -10.25 -36.38 -24.10
CA TYR A 6 -11.39 -35.92 -24.91
C TYR A 6 -10.99 -34.62 -25.65
N PRO A 7 -10.53 -34.70 -26.91
CA PRO A 7 -10.07 -33.53 -27.66
C PRO A 7 -11.25 -32.75 -28.29
N PHE A 8 -12.24 -32.39 -27.47
CA PHE A 8 -13.46 -31.68 -27.91
C PHE A 8 -13.46 -30.19 -27.53
N GLY A 9 -12.33 -29.69 -27.01
CA GLY A 9 -12.17 -28.29 -26.59
C GLY A 9 -12.63 -28.05 -25.15
N ARG A 10 -12.04 -27.02 -24.52
CA ARG A 10 -12.19 -26.77 -23.08
C ARG A 10 -13.63 -26.52 -22.61
N ARG A 11 -14.48 -25.87 -23.41
CA ARG A 11 -15.88 -25.57 -23.00
C ARG A 11 -16.75 -26.83 -22.94
N VAL A 12 -16.55 -27.76 -23.87
CA VAL A 12 -17.19 -29.08 -23.86
C VAL A 12 -16.62 -29.93 -22.72
N ASN A 13 -15.30 -29.92 -22.54
CA ASN A 13 -14.63 -30.66 -21.47
C ASN A 13 -14.98 -30.12 -20.07
N ASP A 14 -15.19 -28.82 -19.88
CA ASP A 14 -15.62 -28.25 -18.60
C ASP A 14 -17.05 -28.71 -18.24
N ALA A 15 -17.95 -28.81 -19.23
CA ALA A 15 -19.28 -29.38 -19.05
C ALA A 15 -19.20 -30.86 -18.64
N LEU A 16 -18.52 -31.68 -19.45
CA LEU A 16 -18.41 -33.12 -19.20
C LEU A 16 -17.71 -33.40 -17.87
N SER A 17 -16.59 -32.73 -17.58
CA SER A 17 -15.81 -32.95 -16.37
C SER A 17 -16.61 -32.69 -15.09
N ARG A 18 -17.44 -31.65 -15.05
CA ARG A 18 -18.30 -31.33 -13.89
C ARG A 18 -19.45 -32.32 -13.75
N ALA A 19 -20.06 -32.74 -14.86
CA ALA A 19 -21.10 -33.75 -14.85
C ALA A 19 -20.57 -35.10 -14.34
N PHE A 20 -19.43 -35.56 -14.87
CA PHE A 20 -18.77 -36.79 -14.41
C PHE A 20 -18.29 -36.68 -12.96
N ALA A 21 -17.71 -35.55 -12.56
CA ALA A 21 -17.29 -35.33 -11.18
C ALA A 21 -18.45 -35.39 -10.21
N PHE A 22 -19.59 -34.78 -10.56
CA PHE A 22 -20.79 -34.83 -9.74
C PHE A 22 -21.38 -36.23 -9.68
N ALA A 23 -21.49 -36.93 -10.81
CA ALA A 23 -21.96 -38.32 -10.85
C ALA A 23 -21.06 -39.26 -10.01
N VAL A 24 -19.74 -39.12 -10.12
CA VAL A 24 -18.77 -39.88 -9.30
C VAL A 24 -18.91 -39.54 -7.81
N THR A 25 -19.14 -38.27 -7.48
CA THR A 25 -19.38 -37.82 -6.11
C THR A 25 -20.65 -38.46 -5.53
N GLU A 26 -21.74 -38.53 -6.29
CA GLU A 26 -23.00 -39.16 -5.84
C GLU A 26 -22.87 -40.68 -5.69
N THR A 27 -22.30 -41.36 -6.70
CA THR A 27 -22.19 -42.82 -6.72
C THR A 27 -21.21 -43.32 -5.65
N HIS A 28 -20.07 -42.65 -5.48
CA HIS A 28 -19.00 -43.10 -4.59
C HIS A 28 -18.92 -42.33 -3.26
N ARG A 29 -19.81 -41.35 -3.03
CA ARG A 29 -19.88 -40.52 -1.80
C ARG A 29 -18.52 -39.97 -1.38
N THR A 30 -17.78 -39.44 -2.33
CA THR A 30 -16.43 -38.93 -2.12
C THR A 30 -16.26 -37.56 -2.74
N ASN A 31 -15.50 -36.69 -2.07
CA ASN A 31 -15.11 -35.42 -2.67
C ASN A 31 -14.15 -35.69 -3.81
N VAL A 32 -14.37 -35.02 -4.94
CA VAL A 32 -13.51 -35.10 -6.11
C VAL A 32 -13.04 -33.70 -6.50
N ARG A 33 -11.83 -33.63 -7.05
CA ARG A 33 -11.29 -32.40 -7.64
C ARG A 33 -11.21 -32.56 -9.15
N VAL A 34 -11.43 -31.47 -9.88
CA VAL A 34 -11.44 -31.47 -11.34
C VAL A 34 -10.36 -30.53 -11.87
N SER A 35 -9.68 -30.95 -12.93
CA SER A 35 -8.74 -30.14 -13.71
C SER A 35 -9.07 -30.30 -15.19
N VAL A 36 -9.10 -29.21 -15.96
CA VAL A 36 -9.61 -29.20 -17.33
C VAL A 36 -8.64 -28.47 -18.26
N THR A 37 -8.29 -29.12 -19.36
CA THR A 37 -7.55 -28.57 -20.50
C THR A 37 -8.41 -28.61 -21.77
N ASP A 38 -7.89 -28.10 -22.89
CA ASP A 38 -8.57 -28.20 -24.19
C ASP A 38 -8.70 -29.65 -24.69
N ASP A 39 -7.74 -30.50 -24.35
CA ASP A 39 -7.62 -31.86 -24.90
C ASP A 39 -8.07 -32.97 -23.95
N ASN A 40 -8.20 -32.67 -22.66
CA ASN A 40 -8.51 -33.65 -21.63
C ASN A 40 -8.98 -33.02 -20.32
N PHE A 41 -9.61 -33.83 -19.47
CA PHE A 41 -9.92 -33.46 -18.10
C PHE A 41 -9.56 -34.58 -17.13
N MET A 42 -9.20 -34.20 -15.91
CA MET A 42 -8.81 -35.09 -14.84
C MET A 42 -9.75 -34.96 -13.65
N ILE A 43 -10.18 -36.11 -13.12
CA ILE A 43 -10.92 -36.22 -11.87
C ILE A 43 -9.97 -36.86 -10.84
N THR A 44 -9.61 -36.10 -9.82
CA THR A 44 -8.84 -36.60 -8.68
C THR A 44 -9.81 -37.08 -7.60
N VAL A 45 -9.73 -38.38 -7.28
CA VAL A 45 -10.54 -39.05 -6.26
C VAL A 45 -9.59 -39.55 -5.17
N PRO A 46 -9.90 -39.35 -3.87
CA PRO A 46 -9.02 -39.73 -2.76
C PRO A 46 -8.94 -41.25 -2.53
N LYS A 47 -9.90 -42.02 -3.07
CA LYS A 47 -9.93 -43.48 -3.01
C LYS A 47 -9.93 -44.05 -4.43
N ARG A 48 -9.37 -45.25 -4.60
CA ARG A 48 -9.49 -45.98 -5.87
C ARG A 48 -10.95 -46.36 -6.10
N ILE A 49 -11.47 -46.01 -7.27
CA ILE A 49 -12.82 -46.34 -7.72
C ILE A 49 -12.74 -47.32 -8.90
N GLU A 50 -13.77 -48.12 -9.09
CA GLU A 50 -13.87 -49.00 -10.25
C GLU A 50 -14.10 -48.18 -11.52
N LEU A 51 -13.26 -48.38 -12.54
CA LEU A 51 -13.33 -47.62 -13.80
C LEU A 51 -14.42 -48.16 -14.74
N LYS A 52 -14.80 -49.43 -14.59
CA LYS A 52 -15.78 -50.09 -15.45
C LYS A 52 -17.15 -49.44 -15.34
N GLY A 53 -17.65 -48.92 -16.45
CA GLY A 53 -18.98 -48.30 -16.52
C GLY A 53 -19.02 -46.84 -16.08
N LEU A 54 -17.87 -46.24 -15.75
CA LEU A 54 -17.76 -44.84 -15.37
C LEU A 54 -18.17 -43.91 -16.52
N ALA A 55 -17.85 -44.27 -17.77
CA ALA A 55 -18.28 -43.55 -18.97
C ALA A 55 -19.81 -43.57 -19.20
N LYS A 56 -20.55 -44.47 -18.54
CA LYS A 56 -22.01 -44.61 -18.66
C LYS A 56 -22.79 -43.85 -17.60
N LEU A 57 -22.11 -43.23 -16.62
CA LEU A 57 -22.76 -42.48 -15.55
C LEU A 57 -23.41 -41.19 -16.05
N VAL A 58 -22.83 -40.59 -17.09
CA VAL A 58 -23.34 -39.39 -17.74
C VAL A 58 -23.80 -39.77 -19.14
N THR A 59 -25.02 -39.40 -19.47
CA THR A 59 -25.73 -39.68 -20.73
C THR A 59 -26.23 -38.37 -21.31
N SER A 60 -26.52 -38.36 -22.60
CA SER A 60 -27.10 -37.20 -23.31
C SER A 60 -28.39 -36.69 -22.64
N LYS A 61 -29.17 -37.60 -22.02
CA LYS A 61 -30.43 -37.30 -21.33
C LYS A 61 -30.28 -36.73 -19.92
N ASN A 62 -29.28 -37.15 -19.15
CA ASN A 62 -29.11 -36.70 -17.76
C ASN A 62 -28.08 -35.57 -17.58
N LEU A 63 -27.32 -35.24 -18.63
CA LEU A 63 -26.23 -34.25 -18.60
C LEU A 63 -26.66 -32.90 -18.01
N GLU A 64 -27.76 -32.33 -18.50
CA GLU A 64 -28.19 -31.00 -18.07
C GLU A 64 -28.61 -30.96 -16.59
N ASP A 65 -29.34 -31.98 -16.12
CA ASP A 65 -29.76 -32.06 -14.72
C ASP A 65 -28.55 -32.21 -13.79
N LEU A 66 -27.62 -33.11 -14.13
CA LEU A 66 -26.39 -33.30 -13.37
C LEU A 66 -25.56 -32.01 -13.32
N LEU A 67 -25.46 -31.28 -14.43
CA LEU A 67 -24.75 -30.00 -14.48
C LEU A 67 -25.41 -28.93 -13.61
N ARG A 68 -26.74 -28.78 -13.69
CA ARG A 68 -27.49 -27.81 -12.87
C ARG A 68 -27.29 -28.06 -11.37
N ARG A 69 -27.25 -29.33 -10.97
CA ARG A 69 -26.99 -29.75 -9.59
C ARG A 69 -25.52 -29.54 -9.19
N ALA A 70 -24.58 -29.85 -10.09
CA ALA A 70 -23.15 -29.69 -9.87
C ALA A 70 -22.74 -28.22 -9.67
N ILE A 71 -23.33 -27.29 -10.42
CA ILE A 71 -22.94 -25.88 -10.39
C ILE A 71 -23.66 -25.06 -9.32
N ARG A 72 -24.82 -25.51 -8.81
CA ARG A 72 -25.70 -24.72 -7.92
C ARG A 72 -24.96 -24.04 -6.75
N ASN A 73 -24.04 -24.75 -6.09
CA ASN A 73 -23.32 -24.26 -4.92
C ASN A 73 -21.87 -23.84 -5.22
N THR A 74 -21.51 -23.70 -6.50
CA THR A 74 -20.14 -23.38 -6.91
C THR A 74 -19.90 -21.87 -6.94
N GLU A 75 -18.63 -21.48 -6.80
CA GLU A 75 -18.28 -20.06 -6.83
C GLU A 75 -18.45 -19.43 -8.22
N LEU A 76 -18.34 -20.26 -9.28
CA LEU A 76 -18.69 -19.90 -10.64
C LEU A 76 -20.16 -19.42 -10.74
N PHE A 77 -21.07 -20.16 -10.10
CA PHE A 77 -22.49 -19.81 -10.11
C PHE A 77 -22.76 -18.51 -9.37
N LYS A 78 -22.21 -18.32 -8.16
CA LYS A 78 -22.38 -17.07 -7.41
C LYS A 78 -21.79 -15.87 -8.15
N GLN A 79 -20.63 -16.04 -8.80
CA GLN A 79 -20.00 -15.00 -9.60
C GLN A 79 -20.87 -14.58 -10.78
N ARG A 80 -21.38 -15.55 -11.56
CA ARG A 80 -22.24 -15.27 -12.72
C ARG A 80 -23.60 -14.72 -12.30
N PHE A 81 -24.20 -15.27 -11.24
CA PHE A 81 -25.41 -14.72 -10.64
C PHE A 81 -25.26 -13.25 -10.31
N ARG A 82 -24.13 -12.85 -9.69
CA ARG A 82 -23.85 -11.44 -9.40
C ARG A 82 -23.84 -10.60 -10.67
N HIS A 83 -23.27 -11.08 -11.77
CA HIS A 83 -23.25 -10.35 -13.04
C HIS A 83 -24.66 -10.17 -13.61
N CYS A 84 -25.46 -11.24 -13.65
CA CYS A 84 -26.85 -11.20 -14.10
C CYS A 84 -27.70 -10.30 -13.20
N ALA A 85 -27.60 -10.44 -11.88
CA ALA A 85 -28.32 -9.65 -10.88
C ALA A 85 -27.95 -8.17 -10.90
N THR A 86 -26.71 -7.85 -11.25
CA THR A 86 -26.27 -6.47 -11.43
C THR A 86 -26.81 -5.89 -12.76
N ARG A 87 -26.82 -6.70 -13.84
CA ARG A 87 -27.33 -6.30 -15.16
C ARG A 87 -28.85 -6.11 -15.15
N SER A 88 -29.56 -6.89 -14.33
CA SER A 88 -31.00 -6.77 -14.10
C SER A 88 -31.38 -5.72 -13.04
N PHE A 89 -30.41 -4.94 -12.55
CA PHE A 89 -30.60 -3.90 -11.52
C PHE A 89 -31.11 -4.40 -10.15
N MET A 90 -31.02 -5.71 -9.86
CA MET A 90 -31.32 -6.26 -8.53
C MET A 90 -30.26 -5.91 -7.50
N ILE A 91 -29.02 -5.68 -7.94
CA ILE A 91 -27.91 -5.23 -7.08
C ILE A 91 -27.56 -3.79 -7.47
N LEU A 92 -27.73 -2.89 -6.51
CA LEU A 92 -27.39 -1.48 -6.68
C LEU A 92 -25.87 -1.28 -6.70
N ARG A 93 -25.35 -0.84 -7.86
CA ARG A 93 -23.95 -0.34 -8.00
C ARG A 93 -23.75 0.99 -7.26
N ASN A 94 -24.79 1.82 -7.28
CA ASN A 94 -24.81 3.14 -6.66
C ASN A 94 -25.96 3.21 -5.66
N TYR A 95 -25.69 3.65 -4.44
CA TYR A 95 -26.72 3.93 -3.45
C TYR A 95 -26.64 5.40 -3.05
N LYS A 96 -27.72 6.15 -3.29
CA LYS A 96 -27.80 7.60 -3.04
C LYS A 96 -26.62 8.39 -3.65
N GLY A 97 -26.22 8.05 -4.88
CA GLY A 97 -25.14 8.73 -5.61
C GLY A 97 -23.72 8.39 -5.15
N ARG A 98 -23.55 7.41 -4.24
CA ARG A 98 -22.24 6.88 -3.83
C ARG A 98 -22.06 5.47 -4.37
N GLU A 99 -20.86 5.18 -4.87
CA GLU A 99 -20.49 3.82 -5.30
C GLU A 99 -20.48 2.87 -4.09
N VAL A 100 -21.13 1.72 -4.25
CA VAL A 100 -21.12 0.67 -3.25
C VAL A 100 -19.83 -0.13 -3.45
N SER A 101 -19.02 -0.30 -2.39
CA SER A 101 -17.78 -1.08 -2.49
C SER A 101 -18.04 -2.51 -2.99
N ILE A 102 -17.07 -3.07 -3.72
CA ILE A 102 -17.17 -4.41 -4.30
C ILE A 102 -17.47 -5.48 -3.22
N GLY A 103 -16.83 -5.39 -2.05
CA GLY A 103 -17.10 -6.28 -0.92
C GLY A 103 -18.54 -6.18 -0.39
N ARG A 104 -19.14 -4.97 -0.39
CA ARG A 104 -20.55 -4.79 -0.02
C ARG A 104 -21.50 -5.29 -1.11
N GLN A 105 -21.13 -5.15 -2.39
CA GLN A 105 -21.89 -5.72 -3.50
C GLN A 105 -21.88 -7.25 -3.43
N GLN A 106 -20.73 -7.86 -3.10
CA GLN A 106 -20.60 -9.31 -2.88
C GLN A 106 -21.50 -9.80 -1.75
N LEU A 107 -21.43 -9.18 -0.57
CA LEU A 107 -22.26 -9.57 0.58
C LEU A 107 -23.77 -9.46 0.28
N ARG A 108 -24.19 -8.42 -0.44
CA ARG A 108 -25.60 -8.23 -0.85
C ARG A 108 -26.03 -9.26 -1.89
N SER A 109 -25.19 -9.52 -2.88
CA SER A 109 -25.45 -10.55 -3.91
C SER A 109 -25.67 -11.92 -3.28
N GLN A 110 -24.87 -12.27 -2.28
CA GLN A 110 -24.96 -13.56 -1.62
C GLN A 110 -26.26 -13.69 -0.82
N ARG A 111 -26.62 -12.68 -0.03
CA ARG A 111 -27.90 -12.66 0.70
C ARG A 111 -29.12 -12.75 -0.22
N VAL A 112 -29.07 -12.06 -1.37
CA VAL A 112 -30.15 -12.13 -2.36
C VAL A 112 -30.22 -13.53 -2.98
N LEU A 113 -29.07 -14.12 -3.31
CA LEU A 113 -29.02 -15.47 -3.87
C LEU A 113 -29.58 -16.53 -2.90
N ASP A 114 -29.23 -16.43 -1.60
CA ASP A 114 -29.72 -17.34 -0.57
C ASP A 114 -31.26 -17.33 -0.48
N TRP A 115 -31.88 -16.15 -0.59
CA TRP A 115 -33.33 -16.00 -0.60
C TRP A 115 -33.98 -16.49 -1.90
N LEU A 116 -33.34 -16.24 -3.05
CA LEU A 116 -33.86 -16.65 -4.35
C LEU A 116 -33.78 -18.15 -4.59
N HIS A 117 -32.93 -18.89 -3.87
CA HIS A 117 -32.89 -20.36 -3.96
C HIS A 117 -34.18 -21.03 -3.45
N GLU A 118 -35.02 -20.32 -2.70
CA GLU A 118 -36.34 -20.79 -2.25
C GLU A 118 -37.44 -20.57 -3.30
N ILE A 119 -37.18 -19.75 -4.32
CA ILE A 119 -38.15 -19.40 -5.37
C ILE A 119 -37.88 -20.22 -6.63
N VAL A 120 -38.83 -21.08 -6.97
CA VAL A 120 -38.79 -21.88 -8.21
C VAL A 120 -38.90 -20.96 -9.43
N ASP A 121 -38.07 -21.21 -10.45
CA ASP A 121 -38.08 -20.53 -11.76
C ASP A 121 -37.87 -19.00 -11.75
N PHE A 122 -37.07 -18.47 -10.81
CA PHE A 122 -36.74 -17.05 -10.82
C PHE A 122 -35.95 -16.63 -12.09
N PRO A 123 -36.37 -15.60 -12.86
CA PRO A 123 -35.79 -15.28 -14.16
C PRO A 123 -34.28 -15.06 -14.18
N VAL A 124 -33.72 -14.36 -13.19
CA VAL A 124 -32.27 -14.08 -13.13
C VAL A 124 -31.48 -15.33 -12.78
N VAL A 125 -32.05 -16.23 -11.97
CA VAL A 125 -31.44 -17.54 -11.67
C VAL A 125 -31.47 -18.41 -12.93
N LYS A 126 -32.60 -18.42 -13.66
CA LYS A 126 -32.72 -19.12 -14.95
C LYS A 126 -31.71 -18.62 -15.99
N GLU A 127 -31.55 -17.30 -16.09
CA GLU A 127 -30.56 -16.68 -16.97
C GLU A 127 -29.13 -17.00 -16.53
N THR A 128 -28.86 -17.05 -15.22
CA THR A 128 -27.54 -17.46 -14.70
C THR A 128 -27.21 -18.88 -15.12
N TYR A 129 -28.18 -19.80 -15.03
CA TYR A 129 -28.01 -21.16 -15.55
C TYR A 129 -27.79 -21.17 -17.06
N ASN A 130 -28.52 -20.34 -17.81
CA ASN A 130 -28.38 -20.24 -19.26
C ASN A 130 -26.98 -19.76 -19.68
N GLU A 131 -26.47 -18.65 -19.11
CA GLU A 131 -25.12 -18.14 -19.38
C GLU A 131 -24.05 -19.18 -19.01
N ILE A 132 -24.18 -19.88 -17.88
CA ILE A 132 -23.19 -20.89 -17.49
C ILE A 132 -23.19 -22.08 -18.46
N LEU A 133 -24.36 -22.61 -18.80
CA LEU A 133 -24.48 -23.84 -19.60
C LEU A 133 -24.14 -23.62 -21.08
N HIS A 134 -24.43 -22.45 -21.64
CA HIS A 134 -24.29 -22.18 -23.08
C HIS A 134 -23.20 -21.15 -23.44
N GLU A 135 -22.78 -20.26 -22.54
CA GLU A 135 -21.72 -19.27 -22.81
C GLU A 135 -20.39 -19.61 -22.14
N VAL A 136 -20.41 -20.06 -20.87
CA VAL A 136 -19.19 -20.52 -20.19
C VAL A 136 -18.84 -21.94 -20.62
N MET A 137 -19.84 -22.82 -20.57
CA MET A 137 -19.76 -24.20 -21.05
C MET A 137 -20.37 -24.31 -22.44
N ASP A 138 -20.29 -25.50 -23.02
CA ASP A 138 -20.95 -25.84 -24.28
C ASP A 138 -21.79 -27.11 -24.09
N LEU A 139 -22.98 -26.91 -23.53
CA LEU A 139 -23.92 -28.00 -23.23
C LEU A 139 -24.38 -28.74 -24.50
N ASP A 140 -24.57 -28.02 -25.60
CA ASP A 140 -25.17 -28.58 -26.81
C ASP A 140 -24.21 -29.54 -27.51
N HIS A 141 -22.93 -29.15 -27.69
CA HIS A 141 -21.92 -30.06 -28.23
C HIS A 141 -21.57 -31.17 -27.24
N ALA A 142 -21.56 -30.92 -25.93
CA ALA A 142 -21.37 -31.98 -24.94
C ALA A 142 -22.48 -33.05 -25.02
N ARG A 143 -23.73 -32.63 -25.25
CA ARG A 143 -24.88 -33.53 -25.46
C ARG A 143 -24.74 -34.32 -26.76
N GLU A 144 -24.30 -33.68 -27.84
CA GLU A 144 -24.03 -34.33 -29.13
C GLU A 144 -22.96 -35.43 -28.97
N ILE A 145 -21.83 -35.11 -28.35
CA ILE A 145 -20.73 -36.06 -28.14
C ILE A 145 -21.19 -37.27 -27.33
N LEU A 146 -21.93 -37.08 -26.23
CA LEU A 146 -22.48 -38.19 -25.46
C LEU A 146 -23.48 -39.02 -26.28
N GLY A 147 -24.31 -38.38 -27.11
CA GLY A 147 -25.23 -39.08 -28.02
C GLY A 147 -24.50 -39.95 -29.04
N ARG A 148 -23.36 -39.47 -29.57
CA ARG A 148 -22.50 -40.22 -30.50
C ARG A 148 -21.76 -41.37 -29.83
N ILE A 149 -21.37 -41.20 -28.55
CA ILE A 149 -20.84 -42.31 -27.72
C ILE A 149 -21.93 -43.36 -27.49
N GLU A 150 -23.17 -42.94 -27.20
CA GLU A 150 -24.32 -43.85 -26.99
C GLU A 150 -24.71 -44.61 -28.26
N ALA A 151 -24.64 -43.95 -29.43
CA ALA A 151 -24.90 -44.56 -30.73
C ALA A 151 -23.76 -45.50 -31.20
N GLY A 152 -22.64 -45.53 -30.50
CA GLY A 152 -21.46 -46.32 -30.86
C GLY A 152 -20.62 -45.73 -32.01
N GLU A 153 -20.85 -44.46 -32.38
CA GLU A 153 -20.04 -43.75 -33.36
C GLU A 153 -18.69 -43.31 -32.80
N ILE A 154 -18.62 -43.07 -31.48
CA ILE A 154 -17.39 -42.75 -30.74
C ILE A 154 -17.09 -43.89 -29.78
N THR A 155 -15.99 -44.59 -30.01
CA THR A 155 -15.52 -45.69 -29.14
C THR A 155 -14.74 -45.13 -27.96
N VAL A 156 -15.10 -45.54 -26.74
CA VAL A 156 -14.37 -45.20 -25.51
C VAL A 156 -13.57 -46.43 -25.05
N ALA A 157 -12.24 -46.31 -25.00
CA ALA A 157 -11.35 -47.34 -24.48
C ALA A 157 -10.97 -47.03 -23.02
N GLU A 158 -11.15 -48.00 -22.13
CA GLU A 158 -10.75 -47.91 -20.72
C GLU A 158 -9.37 -48.56 -20.54
N SER A 159 -8.47 -47.89 -19.82
CA SER A 159 -7.14 -48.39 -19.47
C SER A 159 -7.02 -48.60 -17.96
N ASP A 160 -6.29 -49.64 -17.55
CA ASP A 160 -6.04 -49.93 -16.14
C ASP A 160 -5.17 -48.85 -15.46
N PHE A 161 -5.18 -48.84 -14.13
CA PHE A 161 -4.35 -47.92 -13.34
C PHE A 161 -2.86 -48.13 -13.62
N ALA A 162 -2.23 -47.15 -14.26
CA ALA A 162 -0.78 -47.10 -14.45
C ALA A 162 -0.08 -46.38 -13.28
N SER A 163 1.17 -46.76 -13.01
CA SER A 163 2.05 -46.05 -12.05
C SER A 163 2.52 -44.69 -12.57
N LEU A 164 2.44 -44.46 -13.88
CA LEU A 164 2.89 -43.24 -14.55
C LEU A 164 1.75 -42.69 -15.44
N PRO A 165 1.46 -41.37 -15.38
CA PRO A 165 0.52 -40.76 -16.32
C PRO A 165 1.06 -40.84 -17.76
N SER A 166 0.16 -40.92 -18.74
CA SER A 166 0.55 -40.86 -20.15
C SER A 166 1.16 -39.49 -20.50
N PRO A 167 1.98 -39.36 -21.56
CA PRO A 167 2.49 -38.06 -22.01
C PRO A 167 1.37 -37.04 -22.27
N PHE A 168 0.23 -37.50 -22.81
CA PHE A 168 -0.94 -36.65 -23.05
C PHE A 168 -1.63 -36.16 -21.77
N ALA A 169 -1.37 -36.82 -20.63
CA ALA A 169 -1.92 -36.44 -19.34
C ALA A 169 -1.04 -35.44 -18.56
N HIS A 170 0.21 -35.19 -18.98
CA HIS A 170 1.13 -34.33 -18.23
C HIS A 170 0.56 -32.92 -17.99
N ASN A 171 0.02 -32.28 -19.03
CA ASN A 171 -0.49 -30.92 -18.92
C ASN A 171 -1.63 -30.78 -17.89
N VAL A 172 -2.57 -31.72 -17.86
CA VAL A 172 -3.68 -31.68 -16.90
C VAL A 172 -3.27 -32.10 -15.49
N VAL A 173 -2.28 -32.98 -15.37
CA VAL A 173 -1.69 -33.33 -14.08
C VAL A 173 -0.99 -32.11 -13.49
N LEU A 174 -0.19 -31.37 -14.28
CA LEU A 174 0.43 -30.12 -13.86
C LEU A 174 -0.60 -29.06 -13.46
N GLN A 175 -1.67 -28.91 -14.24
CA GLN A 175 -2.75 -27.96 -13.93
C GLN A 175 -3.54 -28.37 -12.67
N GLY A 176 -3.52 -29.65 -12.29
CA GLY A 176 -4.14 -30.16 -11.07
C GLY A 176 -3.25 -30.08 -9.82
N VAL A 177 -1.96 -29.79 -9.96
CA VAL A 177 -1.05 -29.49 -8.84
C VAL A 177 -1.15 -27.99 -8.55
N SER A 178 -1.49 -27.66 -7.30
CA SER A 178 -2.04 -26.39 -6.80
C SER A 178 -1.42 -25.08 -7.33
N ASP A 179 -2.19 -23.98 -7.29
CA ASP A 179 -1.75 -22.60 -7.55
C ASP A 179 -0.74 -22.04 -6.50
N LEU A 180 -0.40 -22.84 -5.49
CA LEU A 180 0.60 -22.56 -4.44
C LEU A 180 2.04 -22.95 -4.82
N VAL A 181 2.25 -23.50 -6.02
CA VAL A 181 3.55 -24.04 -6.47
C VAL A 181 4.20 -23.04 -7.43
N LEU A 182 5.45 -22.65 -7.17
CA LEU A 182 6.22 -21.68 -7.98
C LEU A 182 6.32 -22.16 -9.45
N MET A 183 6.49 -21.23 -10.40
CA MET A 183 6.65 -21.61 -11.82
C MET A 183 7.86 -22.54 -12.05
N GLU A 184 8.89 -22.44 -11.20
CA GLU A 184 10.09 -23.27 -11.22
C GLU A 184 9.79 -24.74 -10.92
N ASP A 185 8.90 -24.99 -9.96
CA ASP A 185 8.45 -26.32 -9.54
C ASP A 185 7.57 -27.01 -10.58
N ARG A 186 6.76 -26.25 -11.34
CA ARG A 186 5.99 -26.80 -12.47
C ARG A 186 6.91 -27.34 -13.56
N SER A 187 8.00 -26.61 -13.83
CA SER A 187 9.02 -27.02 -14.80
C SER A 187 9.86 -28.19 -14.31
N ALA A 188 10.14 -28.26 -13.00
CA ALA A 188 10.81 -29.40 -12.37
C ALA A 188 9.95 -30.67 -12.40
N LEU A 189 8.66 -30.56 -12.05
CA LEU A 189 7.71 -31.66 -12.08
C LEU A 189 7.49 -32.17 -13.52
N LEU A 190 7.40 -31.28 -14.51
CA LEU A 190 7.33 -31.67 -15.91
C LEU A 190 8.58 -32.43 -16.36
N ARG A 191 9.78 -31.97 -15.97
CA ARG A 191 11.05 -32.65 -16.23
C ARG A 191 11.12 -34.03 -15.56
N GLU A 192 10.59 -34.16 -14.34
CA GLU A 192 10.50 -35.43 -13.64
C GLU A 192 9.55 -36.42 -14.30
N LEU A 193 8.33 -35.99 -14.65
CA LEU A 193 7.36 -36.82 -15.38
C LEU A 193 7.91 -37.25 -16.74
N HIS A 194 8.54 -36.32 -17.48
CA HIS A 194 9.15 -36.62 -18.77
C HIS A 194 10.31 -37.63 -18.64
N ARG A 195 11.18 -37.46 -17.63
CA ARG A 195 12.26 -38.41 -17.32
C ARG A 195 11.73 -39.81 -17.00
N LYS A 196 10.71 -39.94 -16.15
CA LYS A 196 10.12 -41.24 -15.81
C LYS A 196 9.46 -41.94 -17.02
N VAL A 197 8.92 -41.17 -17.98
CA VAL A 197 8.42 -41.74 -19.25
C VAL A 197 9.61 -42.25 -20.08
N LEU A 198 10.68 -41.45 -20.19
CA LEU A 198 11.89 -41.82 -20.94
C LEU A 198 12.59 -43.06 -20.36
N GLU A 199 12.66 -43.19 -19.02
CA GLU A 199 13.14 -44.38 -18.30
C GLU A 199 12.36 -45.66 -18.62
N ARG A 200 11.07 -45.54 -18.97
CA ARG A 200 10.20 -46.68 -19.31
C ARG A 200 10.31 -47.10 -20.78
N VAL A 201 10.64 -46.15 -21.67
CA VAL A 201 10.63 -46.32 -23.14
C VAL A 201 12.03 -46.61 -23.70
N MET A 202 13.10 -46.23 -23.01
CA MET A 202 14.47 -46.51 -23.43
C MET A 202 15.10 -47.68 -22.63
N PRO A 203 15.86 -48.59 -23.28
CA PRO A 203 16.66 -49.59 -22.58
C PRO A 203 17.67 -48.94 -21.62
N SER A 204 17.83 -49.55 -20.44
CA SER A 204 18.55 -49.09 -19.25
C SER A 204 20.03 -48.74 -19.40
N ASP A 205 20.58 -48.79 -20.62
CA ASP A 205 22.01 -48.69 -20.87
C ASP A 205 22.43 -47.29 -21.41
N GLN A 206 21.49 -46.35 -21.55
CA GLN A 206 21.79 -44.99 -22.08
C GLN A 206 21.28 -43.81 -21.24
N ILE A 207 20.75 -44.02 -20.02
CA ILE A 207 20.43 -42.90 -19.12
C ILE A 207 21.59 -42.69 -18.15
N SER A 208 22.62 -41.96 -18.59
CA SER A 208 23.64 -41.43 -17.69
C SER A 208 23.04 -40.34 -16.80
N SER A 209 22.38 -40.72 -15.70
CA SER A 209 22.08 -39.83 -14.57
C SER A 209 23.26 -39.81 -13.61
N ILE A 210 24.46 -39.54 -14.13
CA ILE A 210 25.69 -39.37 -13.36
C ILE A 210 26.02 -37.89 -13.45
N GLN A 211 25.80 -37.11 -12.38
CA GLN A 211 26.18 -35.70 -12.36
C GLN A 211 27.68 -35.52 -12.10
N PHE A 212 28.30 -36.34 -11.25
CA PHE A 212 29.71 -36.19 -10.87
C PHE A 212 30.43 -37.52 -10.67
N GLN A 213 31.74 -37.55 -10.91
CA GLN A 213 32.58 -38.71 -10.60
C GLN A 213 32.96 -38.71 -9.10
N PRO A 214 33.01 -39.87 -8.40
CA PRO A 214 33.35 -39.92 -6.97
C PRO A 214 34.65 -39.22 -6.58
N GLY A 215 35.67 -39.29 -7.45
CA GLY A 215 36.95 -38.62 -7.21
C GLY A 215 36.86 -37.09 -7.18
N GLU A 216 35.95 -36.51 -7.97
CA GLU A 216 35.80 -35.05 -8.07
C GLU A 216 35.13 -34.44 -6.84
N ILE A 217 34.11 -35.13 -6.31
CA ILE A 217 33.43 -34.73 -5.07
C ILE A 217 34.40 -34.81 -3.89
N VAL A 218 35.14 -35.92 -3.78
CA VAL A 218 36.12 -36.09 -2.70
C VAL A 218 37.21 -35.02 -2.76
N GLU A 219 37.69 -34.66 -3.95
CA GLU A 219 38.68 -33.58 -4.10
C GLU A 219 38.11 -32.21 -3.74
N TYR A 220 36.88 -31.89 -4.16
CA TYR A 220 36.20 -30.63 -3.86
C TYR A 220 36.05 -30.39 -2.36
N PHE A 221 35.49 -31.37 -1.65
CA PHE A 221 35.28 -31.26 -0.20
C PHE A 221 36.60 -31.30 0.58
N ARG A 222 37.60 -32.06 0.12
CA ARG A 222 38.95 -32.04 0.71
C ARG A 222 39.63 -30.67 0.59
N ARG A 223 39.44 -29.95 -0.52
CA ARG A 223 39.96 -28.58 -0.70
C ARG A 223 39.28 -27.55 0.21
N LYS A 224 38.03 -27.82 0.60
CA LYS A 224 37.20 -26.92 1.44
C LYS A 224 37.60 -26.95 2.92
N LEU A 225 38.31 -28.00 3.34
CA LEU A 225 38.80 -28.15 4.71
C LEU A 225 40.05 -27.30 4.97
N PRO A 226 40.08 -26.51 6.06
CA PRO A 226 41.28 -25.76 6.42
C PRO A 226 42.40 -26.71 6.85
N LYS A 227 43.61 -26.49 6.32
CA LYS A 227 44.80 -27.23 6.75
C LYS A 227 45.24 -26.74 8.12
N VAL A 228 45.61 -27.67 9.00
CA VAL A 228 46.08 -27.34 10.35
C VAL A 228 47.60 -27.34 10.37
N ALA A 229 48.18 -26.15 10.52
CA ALA A 229 49.64 -25.95 10.62
C ALA A 229 50.05 -25.30 11.95
N ARG A 230 49.13 -24.57 12.60
CA ARG A 230 49.33 -23.87 13.87
C ARG A 230 48.17 -24.15 14.83
N LYS A 231 48.33 -23.73 16.09
CA LYS A 231 47.33 -23.91 17.15
C LYS A 231 45.98 -23.28 16.79
N GLU A 232 45.98 -22.07 16.23
CA GLU A 232 44.78 -21.31 15.90
C GLU A 232 43.95 -21.98 14.78
N ASP A 233 44.60 -22.74 13.90
CA ASP A 233 43.94 -23.41 12.77
C ASP A 233 43.00 -24.53 13.24
N ILE A 234 43.23 -25.10 14.44
CA ILE A 234 42.35 -26.11 15.05
C ILE A 234 40.96 -25.50 15.32
N LEU A 235 40.89 -24.24 15.75
CA LEU A 235 39.61 -23.57 15.98
C LEU A 235 38.86 -23.32 14.67
N SER A 236 39.55 -22.86 13.64
CA SER A 236 38.97 -22.67 12.30
C SER A 236 38.47 -23.99 11.70
N TYR A 237 39.21 -25.09 11.93
CA TYR A 237 38.80 -26.42 11.54
C TYR A 237 37.53 -26.88 12.27
N LEU A 238 37.51 -26.74 13.60
CA LEU A 238 36.36 -27.12 14.41
C LEU A 238 35.13 -26.24 14.17
N ASP A 239 35.31 -24.96 13.89
CA ASP A 239 34.21 -24.06 13.51
C ASP A 239 33.55 -24.55 12.22
N ARG A 240 34.34 -24.96 11.22
CA ARG A 240 33.84 -25.49 9.95
C ARG A 240 33.21 -26.88 10.11
N VAL A 241 33.84 -27.77 10.86
CA VAL A 241 33.50 -29.20 10.91
C VAL A 241 32.46 -29.53 11.99
N GLY A 242 32.29 -28.65 12.97
CA GLY A 242 31.43 -28.83 14.14
C GLY A 242 32.17 -29.54 15.27
N ASP A 243 32.47 -30.82 15.09
CA ASP A 243 33.13 -31.68 16.07
C ASP A 243 34.14 -32.64 15.44
N ALA A 244 35.24 -32.89 16.13
CA ALA A 244 36.24 -33.86 15.71
C ALA A 244 37.04 -34.45 16.88
N ASN A 245 37.69 -35.58 16.64
CA ASN A 245 38.69 -36.15 17.52
C ASN A 245 40.02 -35.40 17.39
N LEU A 246 40.54 -34.93 18.53
CA LEU A 246 41.78 -34.16 18.60
C LEU A 246 42.94 -34.93 19.24
N LEU A 247 42.67 -36.10 19.80
CA LEU A 247 43.65 -36.86 20.58
C LEU A 247 43.98 -38.23 19.98
N GLN A 248 43.12 -38.75 19.09
CA GLN A 248 43.26 -40.06 18.46
C GLN A 248 42.92 -39.97 16.97
N GLU A 249 43.61 -40.78 16.16
CA GLU A 249 43.31 -41.02 14.74
C GLU A 249 42.12 -41.98 14.61
N LYS A 250 40.96 -41.57 15.12
CA LYS A 250 39.74 -42.39 15.11
C LYS A 250 38.54 -41.58 14.66
N GLY A 251 37.83 -42.10 13.67
CA GLY A 251 36.66 -41.44 13.10
C GLY A 251 37.04 -40.09 12.50
N ARG A 252 36.12 -39.12 12.59
CA ARG A 252 36.38 -37.74 12.18
C ARG A 252 37.44 -37.15 13.11
N ASN A 253 38.62 -36.86 12.57
CA ASN A 253 39.78 -36.43 13.35
C ASN A 253 40.52 -35.29 12.64
N VAL A 254 41.26 -34.50 13.42
CA VAL A 254 42.02 -33.36 12.88
C VAL A 254 43.31 -33.78 12.17
N PHE A 255 43.82 -34.99 12.43
CA PHE A 255 45.12 -35.44 11.93
C PHE A 255 45.12 -35.64 10.42
N ASP A 256 43.97 -35.98 9.82
CA ASP A 256 43.80 -36.13 8.37
C ASP A 256 44.10 -34.84 7.56
N VAL A 257 44.00 -33.67 8.20
CA VAL A 257 44.26 -32.36 7.58
C VAL A 257 45.44 -31.62 8.21
N ALA A 258 46.11 -32.24 9.19
CA ALA A 258 47.23 -31.65 9.88
C ALA A 258 48.53 -31.83 9.08
N THR A 259 49.29 -30.74 8.98
CA THR A 259 50.68 -30.77 8.45
C THR A 259 51.71 -30.80 9.58
N ALA A 260 51.28 -30.52 10.81
CA ALA A 260 52.09 -30.61 12.03
C ALA A 260 52.18 -32.05 12.55
N SER A 261 53.17 -32.33 13.42
CA SER A 261 53.35 -33.67 13.98
C SER A 261 52.18 -34.07 14.90
N PHE A 262 51.91 -35.36 15.02
CA PHE A 262 50.89 -35.92 15.92
C PHE A 262 51.04 -35.40 17.37
N SER A 263 52.28 -35.25 17.84
CA SER A 263 52.59 -34.73 19.18
C SER A 263 52.21 -33.25 19.32
N ASP A 264 52.48 -32.43 18.31
CA ASP A 264 52.22 -30.98 18.35
C ASP A 264 50.71 -30.69 18.35
N VAL A 265 49.95 -31.37 17.50
CA VAL A 265 48.49 -31.21 17.43
C VAL A 265 47.83 -31.60 18.76
N ARG A 266 48.29 -32.70 19.39
CA ARG A 266 47.81 -33.10 20.71
C ARG A 266 48.15 -32.06 21.78
N LYS A 267 49.37 -31.51 21.76
CA LYS A 267 49.81 -30.47 22.69
C LYS A 267 48.97 -29.18 22.54
N TRP A 268 48.73 -28.73 21.30
CA TRP A 268 47.89 -27.56 21.01
C TRP A 268 46.44 -27.77 21.43
N SER A 269 45.90 -28.96 21.18
CA SER A 269 44.55 -29.33 21.62
C SER A 269 44.43 -29.27 23.15
N GLY A 270 45.45 -29.76 23.89
CA GLY A 270 45.52 -29.60 25.33
C GLY A 270 45.47 -28.14 25.80
N GLN A 271 46.27 -27.27 25.17
CA GLN A 271 46.27 -25.84 25.47
C GLN A 271 44.91 -25.17 25.22
N LEU A 272 44.23 -25.52 24.11
CA LEU A 272 42.89 -25.00 23.80
C LEU A 272 41.82 -25.48 24.79
N MET A 273 41.96 -26.70 25.32
CA MET A 273 41.09 -27.21 26.39
C MET A 273 41.32 -26.46 27.71
N ASP A 274 42.57 -26.16 28.05
CA ASP A 274 42.94 -25.44 29.27
C ASP A 274 42.48 -23.97 29.21
N GLU A 275 42.55 -23.35 28.04
CA GLU A 275 42.02 -22.00 27.76
C GLU A 275 40.48 -21.96 27.71
N GLY A 276 39.82 -23.11 27.65
CA GLY A 276 38.36 -23.21 27.62
C GLY A 276 37.73 -22.77 26.30
N LEU A 277 38.48 -22.80 25.19
CA LEU A 277 37.99 -22.47 23.86
C LEU A 277 37.27 -23.66 23.19
N ILE A 278 37.67 -24.88 23.57
CA ILE A 278 37.06 -26.12 23.10
C ILE A 278 36.65 -27.01 24.27
N GLU A 279 35.56 -27.76 24.09
CA GLU A 279 35.09 -28.71 25.09
C GLU A 279 34.72 -30.04 24.48
N SER A 280 34.81 -31.11 25.27
CA SER A 280 34.43 -32.44 24.81
C SER A 280 32.91 -32.59 24.67
N VAL A 281 32.46 -33.17 23.57
CA VAL A 281 31.06 -33.50 23.30
C VAL A 281 30.91 -35.01 23.13
N TRP A 282 29.81 -35.58 23.61
CA TRP A 282 29.50 -37.00 23.44
C TRP A 282 28.63 -37.20 22.20
N THR A 283 29.16 -37.91 21.22
CA THR A 283 28.42 -38.34 20.02
C THR A 283 28.28 -39.87 20.03
N PRO A 284 27.38 -40.44 19.22
CA PRO A 284 27.29 -41.89 19.07
C PRO A 284 28.60 -42.54 18.58
N GLN A 285 29.47 -41.77 17.91
CA GLN A 285 30.77 -42.23 17.41
C GLN A 285 31.87 -42.22 18.49
N GLY A 286 31.67 -41.48 19.59
CA GLY A 286 32.61 -41.39 20.69
C GLY A 286 32.64 -40.03 21.37
N ILE A 287 33.75 -39.74 22.05
CA ILE A 287 34.00 -38.40 22.60
C ILE A 287 34.80 -37.62 21.56
N HIS A 288 34.22 -36.54 21.06
CA HIS A 288 34.86 -35.56 20.20
C HIS A 288 35.03 -34.23 20.96
N TRP A 289 35.62 -33.23 20.30
CA TRP A 289 35.73 -31.87 20.81
C TRP A 289 35.10 -30.91 19.82
N ALA A 290 34.39 -29.91 20.34
CA ALA A 290 33.75 -28.84 19.58
C ALA A 290 34.13 -27.48 20.18
N PRO A 291 34.02 -26.37 19.42
CA PRO A 291 34.14 -25.03 19.97
C PRO A 291 33.10 -24.82 21.07
N LYS A 292 33.46 -24.10 22.12
CA LYS A 292 32.57 -23.91 23.29
C LYS A 292 31.18 -23.38 22.91
N ASP A 293 31.10 -22.48 21.94
CA ASP A 293 29.85 -21.88 21.47
C ASP A 293 28.95 -22.87 20.71
N HIS A 294 29.50 -23.97 20.20
CA HIS A 294 28.74 -25.00 19.48
C HIS A 294 28.25 -26.13 20.40
N VAL A 295 28.82 -26.27 21.60
CA VAL A 295 28.46 -27.30 22.58
C VAL A 295 26.94 -27.35 22.86
N PRO A 296 26.21 -26.23 23.01
CA PRO A 296 24.77 -26.26 23.25
C PRO A 296 23.97 -27.02 22.18
N ASN A 297 24.40 -26.98 20.90
CA ASN A 297 23.73 -27.71 19.81
C ASN A 297 23.81 -29.22 20.06
N TYR A 298 25.00 -29.72 20.41
CA TYR A 298 25.22 -31.13 20.73
C TYR A 298 24.51 -31.56 22.02
N VAL A 299 24.43 -30.67 23.02
CA VAL A 299 23.66 -30.93 24.25
C VAL A 299 22.17 -31.08 23.91
N SER A 300 21.62 -30.21 23.06
CA SER A 300 20.20 -30.27 22.67
C SER A 300 19.85 -31.57 21.96
N VAL A 301 20.70 -32.05 21.06
CA VAL A 301 20.45 -33.27 20.28
C VAL A 301 20.76 -34.55 21.07
N TYR A 302 21.88 -34.61 21.80
CA TYR A 302 22.38 -35.86 22.37
C TYR A 302 22.19 -36.05 23.88
N ALA A 303 21.91 -35.00 24.65
CA ALA A 303 21.97 -35.12 26.11
C ALA A 303 20.79 -35.95 26.68
N GLN A 304 21.11 -37.14 27.17
CA GLN A 304 20.14 -38.05 27.77
C GLN A 304 19.65 -37.52 29.12
N ARG A 305 18.33 -37.36 29.26
CA ARG A 305 17.69 -37.06 30.54
C ARG A 305 17.66 -38.34 31.39
N SER A 306 18.59 -38.45 32.34
CA SER A 306 18.62 -39.57 33.28
C SER A 306 18.54 -39.05 34.71
N ARG A 307 17.69 -39.68 35.54
CA ARG A 307 17.67 -39.42 36.97
C ARG A 307 18.98 -39.94 37.57
N LEU A 308 19.75 -39.04 38.17
CA LEU A 308 21.01 -39.40 38.80
C LEU A 308 20.75 -40.34 39.97
N LYS A 309 21.52 -41.42 40.04
CA LYS A 309 21.54 -42.31 41.21
C LYS A 309 22.55 -41.76 42.25
N PRO A 310 22.44 -42.11 43.54
CA PRO A 310 23.36 -41.60 44.58
C PRO A 310 24.87 -41.77 44.26
N PRO A 311 25.32 -42.85 43.59
CA PRO A 311 26.67 -42.96 43.05
C PRO A 311 27.11 -41.84 42.10
N GLU A 312 26.21 -41.45 41.20
CA GLU A 312 26.47 -40.48 40.14
C GLU A 312 26.49 -39.07 40.72
N GLU A 313 25.58 -38.76 41.64
CA GLU A 313 25.54 -37.50 42.40
C GLU A 313 26.81 -37.29 43.22
N LYS A 314 27.33 -38.37 43.84
CA LYS A 314 28.58 -38.33 44.60
C LYS A 314 29.80 -38.06 43.70
N VAL A 315 29.85 -38.64 42.50
CA VAL A 315 30.94 -38.36 41.54
C VAL A 315 30.82 -36.93 40.99
N LEU A 316 29.61 -36.49 40.65
CA LEU A 316 29.36 -35.15 40.12
C LEU A 316 29.69 -34.05 41.15
N SER A 317 29.33 -34.24 42.42
CA SER A 317 29.66 -33.29 43.50
C SER A 317 31.17 -33.13 43.70
N LEU A 318 31.93 -34.24 43.69
CA LEU A 318 33.40 -34.20 43.74
C LEU A 318 34.02 -33.44 42.56
N LEU A 319 33.42 -33.56 41.36
CA LEU A 319 33.86 -32.87 40.15
C LEU A 319 33.45 -31.40 40.09
N LYS A 320 32.39 -31.00 40.83
CA LYS A 320 32.00 -29.59 41.00
C LYS A 320 32.98 -28.82 41.90
N GLU A 321 33.61 -29.48 42.86
CA GLU A 321 34.63 -28.86 43.72
C GLU A 321 35.90 -28.52 42.94
N LYS A 322 36.42 -29.48 42.17
CA LYS A 322 37.56 -29.29 41.27
C LYS A 322 37.63 -30.39 40.21
N PRO A 323 38.28 -30.14 39.05
CA PRO A 323 38.60 -31.19 38.10
C PRO A 323 39.48 -32.27 38.72
N LEU A 324 39.22 -33.55 38.41
CA LEU A 324 39.92 -34.70 39.00
C LEU A 324 40.31 -35.71 37.92
N THR A 325 41.47 -36.36 38.11
CA THR A 325 41.89 -37.49 37.28
C THR A 325 41.12 -38.76 37.63
N HIS A 326 41.14 -39.74 36.72
CA HIS A 326 40.54 -41.06 36.98
C HIS A 326 41.09 -41.74 38.26
N LYS A 327 42.41 -41.65 38.48
CA LYS A 327 43.09 -42.22 39.65
C LYS A 327 42.62 -41.57 40.96
N GLU A 328 42.45 -40.24 40.98
CA GLU A 328 41.95 -39.51 42.14
C GLU A 328 40.49 -39.82 42.44
N LEU A 329 39.66 -39.93 41.39
CA LEU A 329 38.26 -40.33 41.53
C LEU A 329 38.14 -41.74 42.11
N LEU A 330 38.97 -42.70 41.69
CA LEU A 330 39.01 -44.04 42.28
C LEU A 330 39.32 -43.99 43.79
N ARG A 331 40.36 -43.23 44.16
CA ARG A 331 40.80 -43.10 45.55
C ARG A 331 39.74 -42.44 46.44
N LYS A 332 39.11 -41.36 45.95
CA LYS A 332 38.09 -40.60 46.71
C LYS A 332 36.74 -41.31 46.77
N THR A 333 36.34 -42.01 45.71
CA THR A 333 35.04 -42.69 45.66
C THR A 333 35.05 -44.08 46.29
N LYS A 334 36.24 -44.69 46.46
CA LYS A 334 36.44 -46.08 46.94
C LYS A 334 35.63 -47.12 46.14
N ARG A 335 35.43 -46.87 44.83
CA ARG A 335 34.69 -47.76 43.93
C ARG A 335 35.63 -48.66 43.14
N GLN A 336 35.10 -49.79 42.66
CA GLN A 336 35.77 -50.60 41.65
C GLN A 336 35.87 -49.84 40.32
N LYS A 337 36.93 -50.13 39.55
CA LYS A 337 37.29 -49.42 38.32
C LYS A 337 36.16 -49.38 37.30
N ASP A 338 35.51 -50.51 37.07
CA ASP A 338 34.45 -50.63 36.05
C ASP A 338 33.17 -49.89 36.46
N ALA A 339 32.82 -49.96 37.74
CA ALA A 339 31.67 -49.22 38.28
C ALA A 339 31.85 -47.70 38.21
N LEU A 340 33.09 -47.19 38.33
CA LEU A 340 33.39 -45.76 38.14
C LEU A 340 33.33 -45.38 36.65
N ASN A 341 33.87 -46.21 35.76
CA ASN A 341 33.82 -45.98 34.31
C ASN A 341 32.39 -45.89 33.80
N GLU A 342 31.51 -46.76 34.27
CA GLU A 342 30.09 -46.73 33.92
C GLU A 342 29.40 -45.46 34.41
N THR A 343 29.73 -45.03 35.63
CA THR A 343 29.23 -43.76 36.21
C THR A 343 29.68 -42.56 35.38
N LEU A 344 30.95 -42.49 35.00
CA LEU A 344 31.50 -41.41 34.18
C LEU A 344 30.89 -41.39 32.77
N ARG A 345 30.76 -42.54 32.11
CA ARG A 345 30.09 -42.63 30.79
C ARG A 345 28.66 -42.10 30.83
N LYS A 346 27.93 -42.39 31.91
CA LYS A 346 26.56 -41.90 32.08
C LYS A 346 26.51 -40.38 32.28
N LEU A 347 27.41 -39.83 33.11
CA LEU A 347 27.52 -38.38 33.30
C LEU A 347 27.94 -37.64 32.02
N GLU A 348 28.78 -38.25 31.19
CA GLU A 348 29.18 -37.73 29.87
C GLU A 348 28.01 -37.73 28.87
N ARG A 349 27.23 -38.83 28.81
CA ARG A 349 26.00 -38.92 27.98
C ARG A 349 24.91 -37.92 28.39
N SER A 350 24.86 -37.57 29.67
CA SER A 350 23.99 -36.50 30.17
C SER A 350 24.60 -35.10 30.04
N TYR A 351 25.81 -34.99 29.47
CA TYR A 351 26.54 -33.73 29.30
C TYR A 351 26.81 -32.97 30.61
N LEU A 352 26.86 -33.66 31.76
CA LEU A 352 27.15 -33.07 33.07
C LEU A 352 28.66 -33.04 33.38
N VAL A 353 29.45 -33.81 32.62
CA VAL A 353 30.90 -33.92 32.74
C VAL A 353 31.55 -33.80 31.37
N ALA A 354 32.69 -33.11 31.32
CA ALA A 354 33.55 -32.99 30.14
C ALA A 354 34.96 -33.53 30.44
N ARG A 355 35.67 -33.96 29.39
CA ARG A 355 37.07 -34.41 29.43
C ARG A 355 38.01 -33.29 29.04
N ARG A 356 39.14 -33.24 29.75
CA ARG A 356 40.31 -32.39 29.47
C ARG A 356 41.59 -33.21 29.63
N GLY A 357 42.71 -32.64 29.16
CA GLY A 357 44.03 -33.24 29.31
C GLY A 357 44.43 -34.17 28.16
N VAL A 358 45.73 -34.22 27.89
CA VAL A 358 46.32 -34.91 26.73
C VAL A 358 46.87 -36.29 27.10
N GLU A 359 47.73 -36.38 28.12
CA GLU A 359 48.33 -37.63 28.57
C GLU A 359 47.51 -38.35 29.65
N GLU A 360 47.01 -37.60 30.63
CA GLU A 360 46.04 -38.09 31.61
C GLU A 360 44.69 -37.40 31.42
N THR A 361 43.61 -38.19 31.33
CA THR A 361 42.25 -37.66 31.22
C THR A 361 41.80 -37.09 32.56
N VAL A 362 41.52 -35.80 32.56
CA VAL A 362 40.91 -35.05 33.67
C VAL A 362 39.42 -34.87 33.37
N TYR A 363 38.58 -35.12 34.36
CA TYR A 363 37.15 -34.89 34.28
C TYR A 363 36.80 -33.58 34.97
N ALA A 364 35.94 -32.78 34.34
CA ALA A 364 35.45 -31.52 34.89
C ALA A 364 33.92 -31.48 34.82
N ALA A 365 33.26 -31.02 35.89
CA ALA A 365 31.82 -30.80 35.86
C ALA A 365 31.47 -29.62 34.95
N ARG A 366 30.32 -29.70 34.28
CA ARG A 366 29.73 -28.61 33.49
C ARG A 366 28.22 -28.57 33.64
N GLU A 367 27.62 -27.42 33.34
CA GLU A 367 26.17 -27.26 33.28
C GLU A 367 25.70 -27.31 31.82
N PRO A 368 24.77 -28.23 31.47
CA PRO A 368 24.30 -28.38 30.10
C PRO A 368 23.29 -27.28 29.75
N VAL A 369 23.67 -26.39 28.82
CA VAL A 369 22.78 -25.39 28.21
C VAL A 369 22.12 -26.01 26.98
N ARG A 370 20.79 -25.91 26.86
CA ARG A 370 20.01 -26.44 25.73
C ARG A 370 19.30 -25.30 25.00
N GLY A 371 19.37 -25.31 23.67
CA GLY A 371 18.48 -24.58 22.78
C GLY A 371 17.35 -25.46 22.21
N PRO A 372 16.55 -24.93 21.27
CA PRO A 372 15.56 -25.71 20.52
C PRO A 372 16.19 -26.93 19.83
N PHE A 373 15.48 -28.06 19.80
CA PHE A 373 16.00 -29.30 19.24
C PHE A 373 16.18 -29.23 17.72
N GLU A 374 15.15 -28.76 17.00
CA GLU A 374 15.14 -28.61 15.53
C GLU A 374 16.28 -27.70 15.06
N GLU A 375 16.35 -26.47 15.57
CA GLU A 375 17.41 -25.51 15.21
C GLU A 375 18.84 -26.04 15.50
N ALA A 376 19.00 -26.84 16.57
CA ALA A 376 20.27 -27.47 16.88
C ALA A 376 20.62 -28.62 15.90
N LEU A 377 19.61 -29.39 15.48
CA LEU A 377 19.75 -30.46 14.50
C LEU A 377 20.05 -29.90 13.10
N ASP A 378 19.40 -28.80 12.69
CA ASP A 378 19.67 -28.08 11.44
C ASP A 378 21.14 -27.66 11.34
N LYS A 379 21.67 -27.07 12.43
CA LYS A 379 23.06 -26.63 12.50
C LYS A 379 24.03 -27.80 12.38
N ILE A 380 23.74 -28.93 13.05
CA ILE A 380 24.59 -30.13 12.99
C ILE A 380 24.54 -30.76 11.58
N LEU A 381 23.36 -30.91 10.99
CA LEU A 381 23.18 -31.48 9.64
C LEU A 381 23.82 -30.58 8.58
N THR A 382 23.62 -29.27 8.65
CA THR A 382 24.24 -28.30 7.72
C THR A 382 25.75 -28.37 7.79
N LYS A 383 26.35 -28.38 8.99
CA LYS A 383 27.82 -28.54 9.17
C LYS A 383 28.31 -29.90 8.66
N ARG A 384 27.51 -30.96 8.80
CA ARG A 384 27.85 -32.28 8.25
C ARG A 384 27.90 -32.25 6.72
N LEU A 385 26.84 -31.75 6.08
CA LEU A 385 26.77 -31.64 4.61
C LEU A 385 27.84 -30.70 4.04
N ASP A 386 28.24 -29.66 4.79
CA ASP A 386 29.27 -28.71 4.39
C ASP A 386 30.67 -29.33 4.23
N VAL A 387 30.96 -30.41 4.96
CA VAL A 387 32.29 -31.01 5.08
C VAL A 387 32.48 -32.18 4.13
N ASP A 388 31.53 -33.11 4.12
CA ASP A 388 31.68 -34.42 3.47
C ASP A 388 30.42 -34.86 2.71
N GLY A 389 29.54 -33.92 2.31
CA GLY A 389 28.44 -34.21 1.40
C GLY A 389 28.90 -34.75 0.03
N PRO A 390 28.04 -35.39 -0.77
CA PRO A 390 26.62 -35.67 -0.54
C PRO A 390 26.39 -36.94 0.32
N TYR A 391 25.34 -36.94 1.15
CA TYR A 391 24.93 -38.08 1.98
C TYR A 391 23.46 -38.45 1.79
N SER A 392 23.12 -39.73 1.96
CA SER A 392 21.70 -40.11 2.15
C SER A 392 21.22 -39.82 3.57
N ALA A 393 19.89 -39.68 3.75
CA ALA A 393 19.29 -39.54 5.08
C ALA A 393 19.65 -40.73 5.99
N THR A 394 19.68 -41.95 5.43
CA THR A 394 20.10 -43.18 6.14
C THR A 394 21.55 -43.11 6.63
N GLU A 395 22.48 -42.63 5.79
CA GLU A 395 23.90 -42.48 6.17
C GLU A 395 24.07 -41.47 7.30
N LEU A 396 23.35 -40.34 7.23
CA LEU A 396 23.35 -39.32 8.28
C LEU A 396 22.71 -39.81 9.57
N ALA A 397 21.59 -40.53 9.49
CA ALA A 397 20.91 -41.11 10.63
C ALA A 397 21.80 -42.11 11.39
N VAL A 398 22.50 -42.99 10.67
CA VAL A 398 23.47 -43.92 11.27
C VAL A 398 24.64 -43.15 11.90
N ALA A 399 25.18 -42.14 11.22
CA ALA A 399 26.31 -41.35 11.71
C ALA A 399 25.96 -40.56 12.99
N LEU A 400 24.73 -40.03 13.05
CA LEU A 400 24.20 -39.23 14.15
C LEU A 400 23.48 -40.07 15.20
N GLY A 401 23.26 -41.37 14.99
CA GLY A 401 22.51 -42.24 15.91
C GLY A 401 21.06 -41.78 16.15
N LEU A 402 20.41 -41.25 15.11
CA LEU A 402 19.03 -40.76 15.11
C LEU A 402 18.16 -41.64 14.19
N GLU A 403 16.84 -41.48 14.26
CA GLU A 403 15.91 -42.16 13.35
C GLU A 403 15.98 -41.54 11.94
N ALA A 404 15.96 -42.38 10.90
CA ALA A 404 16.12 -41.93 9.52
C ALA A 404 14.98 -41.01 9.05
N GLU A 405 13.75 -41.28 9.50
CA GLU A 405 12.56 -40.49 9.19
C GLU A 405 12.68 -39.05 9.71
N LEU A 406 13.17 -38.87 10.94
CA LEU A 406 13.42 -37.55 11.54
C LEU A 406 14.51 -36.78 10.77
N VAL A 407 15.58 -37.46 10.38
CA VAL A 407 16.66 -36.82 9.61
C VAL A 407 16.18 -36.44 8.21
N GLU A 408 15.37 -37.27 7.58
CA GLU A 408 14.78 -36.97 6.27
C GLU A 408 13.81 -35.79 6.35
N GLU A 409 12.94 -35.73 7.36
CA GLU A 409 12.00 -34.61 7.58
C GLU A 409 12.75 -33.26 7.68
N VAL A 410 13.78 -33.20 8.53
CA VAL A 410 14.60 -31.98 8.68
C VAL A 410 15.36 -31.62 7.40
N LEU A 411 15.86 -32.60 6.66
CA LEU A 411 16.52 -32.35 5.38
C LEU A 411 15.53 -31.85 4.31
N ARG A 412 14.27 -32.27 4.35
CA ARG A 412 13.20 -31.77 3.48
C ARG A 412 12.79 -30.35 3.85
N ASP A 413 12.77 -30.02 5.14
CA ASP A 413 12.53 -28.65 5.60
C ASP A 413 13.66 -27.73 5.12
N LEU A 414 14.93 -28.12 5.31
CA LEU A 414 16.09 -27.38 4.80
C LEU A 414 16.12 -27.29 3.26
N GLU A 415 15.54 -28.27 2.56
CA GLU A 415 15.34 -28.23 1.11
C GLU A 415 14.24 -27.22 0.73
N SER A 416 13.13 -27.18 1.46
CA SER A 416 12.07 -26.18 1.25
C SER A 416 12.54 -24.74 1.50
N GLU A 417 13.52 -24.57 2.40
CA GLU A 417 14.20 -23.30 2.66
C GLU A 417 15.30 -22.95 1.63
N GLY A 418 15.63 -23.88 0.73
CA GLY A 418 16.65 -23.73 -0.32
C GLY A 418 18.09 -23.90 0.15
N VAL A 419 18.32 -24.26 1.42
CA VAL A 419 19.67 -24.45 2.00
C VAL A 419 20.32 -25.74 1.49
N VAL A 420 19.52 -26.79 1.34
CA VAL A 420 19.92 -28.14 0.90
C VAL A 420 19.26 -28.47 -0.44
N SER A 421 19.96 -29.20 -1.30
CA SER A 421 19.42 -29.75 -2.55
C SER A 421 19.50 -31.27 -2.51
N SER A 422 18.45 -31.94 -2.98
CA SER A 422 18.41 -33.40 -3.07
C SER A 422 18.57 -33.93 -4.50
N GLY A 423 19.13 -35.13 -4.65
CA GLY A 423 19.38 -35.74 -5.96
C GLY A 423 20.24 -37.01 -5.92
N HIS A 424 20.50 -37.60 -7.10
CA HIS A 424 21.45 -38.70 -7.25
C HIS A 424 22.78 -38.12 -7.77
N PHE A 425 23.71 -37.87 -6.85
CA PHE A 425 24.97 -37.18 -7.18
C PHE A 425 26.12 -38.16 -7.47
N LEU A 426 26.10 -39.36 -6.86
CA LEU A 426 27.10 -40.42 -7.02
C LEU A 426 26.50 -41.73 -7.55
N VAL A 427 27.30 -42.51 -8.28
CA VAL A 427 26.92 -43.85 -8.81
C VAL A 427 26.73 -44.85 -7.67
N ASP A 428 25.73 -45.73 -7.78
CA ASP A 428 25.42 -46.83 -6.83
C ASP A 428 25.01 -46.41 -5.41
N LYS A 429 24.52 -45.18 -5.22
CA LYS A 429 23.99 -44.71 -3.94
C LYS A 429 22.51 -44.31 -4.00
N GLU A 430 21.82 -44.52 -2.89
CA GLU A 430 20.44 -44.05 -2.66
C GLU A 430 20.34 -42.53 -2.79
N PHE A 431 19.11 -41.99 -2.82
CA PHE A 431 18.82 -40.55 -2.85
C PHE A 431 19.64 -39.76 -1.81
N GLN A 432 20.35 -38.73 -2.25
CA GLN A 432 21.31 -37.99 -1.44
C GLN A 432 20.95 -36.51 -1.32
N PHE A 433 21.53 -35.87 -0.31
CA PHE A 433 21.40 -34.46 0.00
C PHE A 433 22.79 -33.81 0.03
N MET A 434 22.89 -32.57 -0.44
CA MET A 434 24.07 -31.71 -0.29
C MET A 434 23.66 -30.25 -0.19
N LEU A 435 24.54 -29.37 0.29
CA LEU A 435 24.22 -27.94 0.32
C LEU A 435 24.04 -27.41 -1.10
N THR A 436 22.99 -26.60 -1.32
CA THR A 436 22.66 -26.02 -2.63
C THR A 436 23.85 -25.25 -3.22
N ARG A 437 24.58 -24.49 -2.37
CA ARG A 437 25.81 -23.78 -2.77
C ARG A 437 26.94 -24.68 -3.26
N ASP A 438 27.04 -25.90 -2.73
CA ASP A 438 28.09 -26.85 -3.10
C ASP A 438 27.73 -27.57 -4.40
N LEU A 439 26.46 -27.92 -4.58
CA LEU A 439 25.94 -28.42 -5.85
C LEU A 439 26.20 -27.42 -6.98
N GLN A 440 25.84 -26.16 -6.77
CA GLN A 440 26.10 -25.08 -7.73
C GLN A 440 27.59 -24.96 -8.06
N ARG A 441 28.49 -24.98 -7.06
CA ARG A 441 29.95 -24.92 -7.28
C ARG A 441 30.50 -26.12 -8.04
N LEU A 442 29.98 -27.32 -7.79
CA LEU A 442 30.38 -28.53 -8.51
C LEU A 442 29.88 -28.51 -9.96
N GLN A 443 28.67 -27.98 -10.22
CA GLN A 443 28.13 -27.79 -11.57
C GLN A 443 28.91 -26.75 -12.40
N ARG A 444 29.60 -25.80 -11.75
CA ARG A 444 30.33 -24.67 -12.37
C ARG A 444 31.71 -24.99 -12.96
N LYS A 445 32.09 -26.26 -13.16
CA LYS A 445 33.41 -26.64 -13.68
C LYS A 445 33.55 -26.26 -15.18
N GLY A 446 33.76 -24.98 -15.46
CA GLY A 446 33.83 -24.36 -16.80
C GLY A 446 33.35 -22.90 -16.86
N GLU A 447 32.75 -22.37 -15.79
CA GLU A 447 32.17 -21.01 -15.75
C GLU A 447 33.23 -19.95 -15.42
N THR A 448 33.34 -18.89 -16.24
CA THR A 448 34.40 -17.85 -16.11
C THR A 448 33.91 -16.56 -15.44
N ARG A 449 32.61 -16.45 -15.13
CA ARG A 449 31.97 -15.25 -14.57
C ARG A 449 32.26 -15.08 -13.08
N GLU A 450 32.37 -13.84 -12.61
CA GLU A 450 32.59 -13.52 -11.19
C GLU A 450 31.33 -13.75 -10.36
N VAL A 451 31.51 -14.26 -9.14
CA VAL A 451 30.42 -14.61 -8.21
C VAL A 451 30.45 -13.68 -7.00
N PHE A 452 29.29 -13.11 -6.67
CA PHE A 452 29.11 -12.21 -5.51
C PHE A 452 27.98 -12.73 -4.61
N ASP A 453 28.08 -12.44 -3.31
CA ASP A 453 27.01 -12.77 -2.36
C ASP A 453 25.90 -11.70 -2.40
N GLU A 454 24.64 -12.09 -2.17
CA GLU A 454 23.49 -11.17 -2.14
C GLU A 454 23.70 -10.04 -1.12
N THR A 455 24.29 -10.32 0.05
CA THR A 455 24.56 -9.29 1.07
C THR A 455 25.61 -8.28 0.60
N GLN A 456 26.60 -8.73 -0.19
CA GLN A 456 27.63 -7.87 -0.76
C GLN A 456 27.05 -6.95 -1.84
N VAL A 457 26.21 -7.49 -2.73
CA VAL A 457 25.50 -6.71 -3.76
C VAL A 457 24.61 -5.65 -3.11
N LYS A 458 23.88 -6.04 -2.06
CA LYS A 458 23.02 -5.12 -1.31
C LYS A 458 23.79 -3.97 -0.65
N ALA A 459 24.91 -4.28 0.02
CA ALA A 459 25.77 -3.27 0.62
C ALA A 459 26.30 -2.27 -0.42
N PHE A 460 26.67 -2.77 -1.60
CA PHE A 460 27.08 -1.94 -2.73
C PHE A 460 25.94 -1.03 -3.22
N LEU A 461 24.74 -1.57 -3.40
CA LEU A 461 23.58 -0.80 -3.87
C LEU A 461 23.15 0.27 -2.85
N LEU A 462 23.18 -0.02 -1.55
CA LEU A 462 22.85 0.96 -0.50
C LEU A 462 23.79 2.18 -0.56
N GLU A 463 25.10 1.93 -0.72
CA GLU A 463 26.10 3.00 -0.87
C GLU A 463 25.85 3.81 -2.15
N LYS A 464 25.54 3.11 -3.26
CA LYS A 464 25.31 3.69 -4.59
C LYS A 464 24.06 4.56 -4.63
N GLN A 465 22.96 4.13 -4.00
CA GLN A 465 21.66 4.78 -4.12
C GLN A 465 21.37 5.79 -3.00
N PHE A 466 21.90 5.65 -1.78
CA PHE A 466 21.50 6.51 -0.65
C PHE A 466 22.59 7.44 -0.09
N ARG A 467 23.88 7.21 -0.37
CA ARG A 467 24.96 7.96 0.31
C ARG A 467 25.71 8.95 -0.56
N LYS A 468 25.66 8.82 -1.89
CA LYS A 468 26.44 9.65 -2.84
C LYS A 468 25.62 10.75 -3.54
N ILE A 469 24.42 11.03 -3.06
CA ILE A 469 23.50 11.95 -3.71
C ILE A 469 23.20 13.11 -2.75
N GLU A 470 23.62 14.32 -3.09
CA GLU A 470 23.47 15.49 -2.21
C GLU A 470 22.34 16.41 -2.65
N THR A 471 22.30 16.71 -3.95
CA THR A 471 21.41 17.72 -4.54
C THR A 471 20.30 17.12 -5.41
N LEU A 472 19.34 17.96 -5.80
CA LEU A 472 18.27 17.59 -6.73
C LEU A 472 18.81 17.19 -8.11
N ASP A 473 19.87 17.85 -8.59
CA ASP A 473 20.46 17.51 -9.88
C ASP A 473 21.25 16.20 -9.80
N ASP A 474 21.98 15.92 -8.71
CA ASP A 474 22.64 14.62 -8.51
C ASP A 474 21.63 13.47 -8.55
N PHE A 475 20.44 13.68 -7.99
CA PHE A 475 19.37 12.69 -8.02
C PHE A 475 18.93 12.40 -9.45
N PHE A 476 18.63 13.44 -10.26
CA PHE A 476 18.21 13.24 -11.65
C PHE A 476 19.35 12.78 -12.56
N ASP A 477 20.60 13.15 -12.27
CA ASP A 477 21.77 12.64 -12.99
C ASP A 477 21.96 11.14 -12.76
N THR A 478 21.63 10.67 -11.55
CA THR A 478 21.66 9.25 -11.20
C THR A 478 20.44 8.51 -11.76
N PHE A 479 19.23 8.89 -11.34
CA PHE A 479 18.02 8.10 -11.58
C PHE A 479 17.21 8.50 -12.83
N LEU A 480 17.51 9.64 -13.47
CA LEU A 480 16.77 10.27 -14.60
C LEU A 480 15.35 10.75 -14.29
N GLU A 481 14.64 10.05 -13.41
CA GLU A 481 13.23 10.22 -13.16
C GLU A 481 12.92 10.03 -11.67
N ALA A 482 11.82 10.62 -11.22
CA ALA A 482 11.28 10.38 -9.90
C ALA A 482 9.79 10.03 -9.97
N GLY A 483 9.37 9.02 -9.21
CA GLY A 483 7.95 8.69 -9.02
C GLY A 483 7.28 9.59 -7.98
N MET A 484 7.93 9.83 -6.84
CA MET A 484 7.42 10.66 -5.77
C MET A 484 8.51 11.60 -5.23
N VAL A 485 8.10 12.80 -4.78
CA VAL A 485 9.03 13.78 -4.20
C VAL A 485 9.61 13.31 -2.87
N LEU A 486 8.87 12.45 -2.14
CA LEU A 486 9.34 11.81 -0.90
C LEU A 486 10.62 10.99 -1.15
N ASP A 487 10.69 10.31 -2.29
CA ASP A 487 11.81 9.44 -2.63
C ASP A 487 13.06 10.28 -2.93
N ILE A 488 12.92 11.40 -3.65
CA ILE A 488 14.01 12.36 -3.84
C ILE A 488 14.59 12.79 -2.48
N TRP A 489 13.72 13.14 -1.53
CA TRP A 489 14.15 13.52 -0.17
C TRP A 489 14.79 12.36 0.60
N ASN A 490 14.36 11.11 0.39
CA ASN A 490 14.96 9.95 1.05
C ASN A 490 16.38 9.64 0.54
N HIS A 491 16.64 9.92 -0.73
CA HIS A 491 17.91 9.67 -1.40
C HIS A 491 18.90 10.84 -1.34
N THR A 492 18.44 12.08 -1.08
CA THR A 492 19.28 13.28 -1.03
C THR A 492 19.59 13.71 0.40
N THR A 493 20.79 14.24 0.64
CA THR A 493 21.17 14.79 1.95
C THR A 493 20.70 16.24 2.14
N SER A 494 20.58 17.03 1.06
CA SER A 494 20.31 18.47 1.09
C SER A 494 19.13 18.89 0.20
N PHE A 495 17.97 18.25 0.37
CA PHE A 495 16.77 18.57 -0.41
C PHE A 495 16.18 19.96 -0.11
N ASP A 496 16.14 20.86 -1.10
CA ASP A 496 15.44 22.15 -1.02
C ASP A 496 14.06 22.12 -1.71
N TYR A 497 13.01 22.12 -0.90
CA TYR A 497 11.63 22.13 -1.37
C TYR A 497 11.21 23.42 -2.10
N LYS A 498 11.82 24.57 -1.77
CA LYS A 498 11.56 25.83 -2.48
C LYS A 498 12.16 25.79 -3.87
N GLU A 499 13.35 25.23 -4.01
CA GLU A 499 13.96 25.01 -5.31
C GLU A 499 13.10 24.09 -6.18
N TRP A 500 12.65 22.95 -5.63
CA TRP A 500 11.72 22.03 -6.29
C TRP A 500 10.49 22.76 -6.85
N THR A 501 9.83 23.54 -5.99
CA THR A 501 8.60 24.29 -6.35
C THR A 501 8.88 25.33 -7.44
N ARG A 502 10.01 26.04 -7.35
CA ARG A 502 10.44 27.02 -8.36
C ARG A 502 10.68 26.36 -9.72
N ARG A 503 11.39 25.23 -9.76
CA ARG A 503 11.72 24.50 -10.99
C ARG A 503 10.49 23.84 -11.62
N ARG A 504 9.54 23.35 -10.83
CA ARG A 504 8.22 22.91 -11.31
C ARG A 504 7.43 24.07 -11.91
N SER A 505 7.43 25.23 -11.24
CA SER A 505 6.72 26.42 -11.71
C SER A 505 7.31 27.02 -12.99
N SER A 506 8.64 26.96 -13.14
CA SER A 506 9.34 27.43 -14.35
C SER A 506 9.27 26.45 -15.52
N GLY A 507 8.75 25.24 -15.32
CA GLY A 507 8.73 24.18 -16.33
C GLY A 507 10.09 23.52 -16.57
N ASP A 508 11.04 23.67 -15.65
CA ASP A 508 12.31 22.96 -15.72
C ASP A 508 12.20 21.50 -15.24
N ILE A 509 11.31 21.25 -14.28
CA ILE A 509 10.88 19.90 -13.90
C ILE A 509 9.44 19.71 -14.36
N LEU A 510 9.21 18.69 -15.17
CA LEU A 510 7.94 18.37 -15.80
C LEU A 510 7.32 17.14 -15.14
N GLU A 511 6.00 17.00 -15.23
CA GLU A 511 5.26 15.82 -14.76
C GLU A 511 4.39 15.32 -15.91
N GLY A 512 4.62 14.09 -16.34
CA GLY A 512 4.00 13.52 -17.54
C GLY A 512 4.39 12.06 -17.70
N ARG A 513 3.88 11.42 -18.76
CA ARG A 513 4.11 9.98 -19.02
C ARG A 513 5.39 9.69 -19.81
N PHE A 514 6.53 10.15 -19.31
CA PHE A 514 7.81 10.12 -20.05
C PHE A 514 8.45 8.73 -20.21
N LEU A 515 8.28 7.82 -19.25
CA LEU A 515 8.92 6.49 -19.24
C LEU A 515 7.93 5.43 -19.72
N ASN A 516 7.70 5.39 -21.04
CA ASN A 516 6.79 4.45 -21.71
C ASN A 516 5.39 4.36 -21.04
N GLY A 517 4.75 5.51 -20.88
CA GLY A 517 3.41 5.61 -20.30
C GLY A 517 3.36 5.78 -18.77
N ARG A 518 4.48 5.68 -18.04
CA ARG A 518 4.50 5.89 -16.58
C ARG A 518 4.56 7.38 -16.24
N VAL A 519 3.67 7.83 -15.35
CA VAL A 519 3.67 9.21 -14.84
C VAL A 519 4.87 9.41 -13.93
N ARG A 520 5.79 10.29 -14.33
CA ARG A 520 7.06 10.58 -13.66
C ARG A 520 7.37 12.08 -13.67
N TYR A 521 8.21 12.49 -12.73
CA TYR A 521 8.91 13.77 -12.78
C TYR A 521 10.22 13.61 -13.56
N VAL A 522 10.46 14.50 -14.51
CA VAL A 522 11.64 14.50 -15.38
C VAL A 522 12.11 15.93 -15.64
N ARG A 523 13.42 16.16 -15.77
CA ARG A 523 13.95 17.47 -16.16
C ARG A 523 13.67 17.74 -17.64
N ALA A 524 13.28 18.97 -17.97
CA ALA A 524 12.91 19.36 -19.33
C ALA A 524 14.02 19.08 -20.36
N HIS A 525 15.29 19.20 -19.95
CA HIS A 525 16.43 18.92 -20.84
C HIS A 525 16.68 17.43 -21.10
N ASP A 526 16.18 16.53 -20.25
CA ASP A 526 16.30 15.07 -20.41
C ASP A 526 15.16 14.51 -21.28
N VAL A 527 14.06 15.24 -21.47
CA VAL A 527 12.90 14.82 -22.28
C VAL A 527 13.26 14.36 -23.71
N PRO A 528 14.17 15.03 -24.46
CA PRO A 528 14.53 14.57 -25.79
C PRO A 528 15.12 13.15 -25.82
N LEU A 529 15.77 12.71 -24.74
CA LEU A 529 16.26 11.32 -24.61
C LEU A 529 15.09 10.34 -24.58
N PHE A 530 14.06 10.61 -23.77
CA PHE A 530 12.87 9.77 -23.67
C PHE A 530 12.08 9.72 -24.98
N LEU A 531 11.88 10.86 -25.66
CA LEU A 531 11.13 10.91 -26.92
C LEU A 531 11.89 10.32 -28.10
N SER A 532 13.22 10.28 -28.04
CA SER A 532 14.04 9.58 -29.04
C SER A 532 13.98 8.06 -28.83
N ALA A 533 13.85 7.59 -27.58
CA ALA A 533 13.68 6.17 -27.26
C ALA A 533 12.23 5.68 -27.46
N PHE A 534 11.25 6.54 -27.19
CA PHE A 534 9.81 6.27 -27.29
C PHE A 534 9.14 7.36 -28.15
N PRO A 535 9.19 7.22 -29.48
CA PRO A 535 8.66 8.22 -30.41
C PRO A 535 7.14 8.38 -30.30
N ARG A 536 6.66 9.59 -30.57
CA ARG A 536 5.22 9.90 -30.58
C ARG A 536 4.51 9.22 -31.75
N SER A 537 3.30 8.72 -31.51
CA SER A 537 2.44 8.23 -32.59
C SER A 537 1.78 9.39 -33.35
N PRO A 538 1.45 9.23 -34.64
CA PRO A 538 0.71 10.25 -35.39
C PRO A 538 -0.69 10.46 -34.81
N LEU A 539 -1.12 11.72 -34.79
CA LEU A 539 -2.42 12.14 -34.26
C LEU A 539 -3.55 11.90 -35.26
N THR A 540 -4.69 11.47 -34.75
CA THR A 540 -5.96 11.50 -35.51
C THR A 540 -6.52 12.93 -35.59
N GLU A 541 -7.48 13.16 -36.49
CA GLU A 541 -8.15 14.47 -36.61
C GLU A 541 -8.83 14.88 -35.29
N PHE A 542 -9.39 13.91 -34.56
CA PHE A 542 -10.05 14.17 -33.28
C PHE A 542 -9.04 14.48 -32.17
N GLU A 543 -7.95 13.72 -32.06
CA GLU A 543 -6.87 14.00 -31.11
C GLU A 543 -6.25 15.38 -31.35
N SER A 544 -6.08 15.77 -32.60
CA SER A 544 -5.59 17.09 -32.98
C SER A 544 -6.55 18.20 -32.49
N LYS A 545 -7.86 18.03 -32.66
CA LYS A 545 -8.88 18.97 -32.13
C LYS A 545 -8.84 19.06 -30.61
N VAL A 546 -8.67 17.93 -29.91
CA VAL A 546 -8.52 17.92 -28.45
C VAL A 546 -7.26 18.68 -28.03
N LEU A 547 -6.13 18.43 -28.69
CA LEU A 547 -4.87 19.12 -28.42
C LEU A 547 -4.97 20.63 -28.68
N ASP A 548 -5.64 21.06 -29.74
CA ASP A 548 -5.86 22.48 -30.05
C ASP A 548 -6.67 23.20 -28.96
N VAL A 549 -7.70 22.55 -28.41
CA VAL A 549 -8.48 23.09 -27.27
C VAL A 549 -7.63 23.24 -26.02
N ILE A 550 -6.74 22.28 -25.75
CA ILE A 550 -5.80 22.33 -24.63
C ILE A 550 -4.79 23.46 -24.86
N ARG A 551 -4.22 23.56 -26.06
CA ARG A 551 -3.25 24.60 -26.44
C ARG A 551 -3.83 26.02 -26.38
N ALA A 552 -5.11 26.18 -26.72
CA ALA A 552 -5.82 27.46 -26.62
C ALA A 552 -6.20 27.85 -25.17
N SER A 553 -5.87 27.04 -24.17
CA SER A 553 -6.23 27.24 -22.77
C SER A 553 -4.97 27.28 -21.89
N GLU A 554 -4.90 28.17 -20.90
CA GLU A 554 -3.81 28.16 -19.91
C GLU A 554 -4.04 27.07 -18.84
N GLY A 555 -4.01 25.80 -19.25
CA GLY A 555 -4.33 24.65 -18.39
C GLY A 555 -5.83 24.38 -18.33
N ILE A 556 -6.23 23.15 -18.65
CA ILE A 556 -7.64 22.76 -18.71
C ILE A 556 -7.83 21.34 -18.16
N ASP A 557 -8.94 21.11 -17.45
CA ASP A 557 -9.32 19.77 -16.98
C ASP A 557 -10.19 19.06 -18.03
N ILE A 558 -10.40 17.76 -17.84
CA ILE A 558 -11.24 16.95 -18.74
C ILE A 558 -12.63 17.57 -18.94
N TRP A 559 -13.23 18.15 -17.90
CA TRP A 559 -14.56 18.76 -17.96
C TRP A 559 -14.57 20.01 -18.83
N GLY A 560 -13.54 20.86 -18.73
CA GLY A 560 -13.37 22.03 -19.57
C GLY A 560 -13.17 21.65 -21.03
N ILE A 561 -12.40 20.59 -21.32
CA ILE A 561 -12.21 20.08 -22.68
C ILE A 561 -13.54 19.57 -23.23
N THR A 562 -14.25 18.71 -22.49
CA THR A 562 -15.57 18.18 -22.87
C THR A 562 -16.57 19.31 -23.14
N SER A 563 -16.61 20.33 -22.27
CA SER A 563 -17.53 21.47 -22.43
C SER A 563 -17.22 22.33 -23.65
N LYS A 564 -15.94 22.49 -24.02
CA LYS A 564 -15.53 23.28 -25.19
C LYS A 564 -15.77 22.53 -26.50
N LEU A 565 -15.50 21.22 -26.52
CA LEU A 565 -15.71 20.38 -27.70
C LEU A 565 -17.17 19.98 -27.92
N ARG A 566 -18.00 20.01 -26.86
CA ARG A 566 -19.40 19.52 -26.87
C ARG A 566 -19.49 18.04 -27.29
N GLU A 567 -18.57 17.24 -26.78
CA GLU A 567 -18.41 15.81 -27.11
C GLU A 567 -18.64 14.94 -25.87
N GLU A 568 -18.75 13.62 -26.05
CA GLU A 568 -18.87 12.69 -24.93
C GLU A 568 -17.58 12.59 -24.11
N LYS A 569 -17.73 12.52 -22.78
CA LYS A 569 -16.60 12.50 -21.85
C LYS A 569 -15.66 11.32 -22.09
N GLU A 570 -16.19 10.13 -22.37
CA GLU A 570 -15.36 8.92 -22.53
C GLU A 570 -14.49 9.01 -23.79
N ARG A 571 -15.03 9.54 -24.89
CA ARG A 571 -14.28 9.78 -26.13
C ARG A 571 -13.18 10.82 -25.96
N VAL A 572 -13.46 11.92 -25.23
CA VAL A 572 -12.45 12.93 -24.87
C VAL A 572 -11.37 12.34 -23.95
N LYS A 573 -11.77 11.46 -23.03
CA LYS A 573 -10.85 10.77 -22.12
C LYS A 573 -9.88 9.87 -22.88
N GLU A 574 -10.37 9.04 -23.80
CA GLU A 574 -9.52 8.16 -24.63
C GLU A 574 -8.50 8.97 -25.45
N ALA A 575 -8.95 10.04 -26.09
CA ALA A 575 -8.05 10.93 -26.84
C ALA A 575 -7.02 11.61 -25.92
N LEU A 576 -7.45 12.09 -24.75
CA LEU A 576 -6.56 12.71 -23.76
C LEU A 576 -5.55 11.70 -23.19
N ASP A 577 -5.96 10.47 -22.91
CA ASP A 577 -5.09 9.40 -22.40
C ASP A 577 -4.00 9.06 -23.42
N LYS A 578 -4.34 9.03 -24.72
CA LYS A 578 -3.34 8.86 -25.80
C LYS A 578 -2.41 10.07 -25.93
N LEU A 579 -2.94 11.29 -25.91
CA LEU A 579 -2.13 12.51 -25.92
C LEU A 579 -1.18 12.59 -24.71
N ASP A 580 -1.62 12.14 -23.54
CA ASP A 580 -0.80 12.06 -22.31
C ASP A 580 0.26 10.97 -22.45
N TYR A 581 -0.11 9.78 -22.95
CA TYR A 581 0.82 8.65 -23.18
C TYR A 581 1.96 9.03 -24.14
N ASP A 582 1.64 9.65 -25.27
CA ASP A 582 2.60 10.12 -26.27
C ASP A 582 3.21 11.49 -25.92
N VAL A 583 2.96 11.99 -24.70
CA VAL A 583 3.55 13.22 -24.15
C VAL A 583 3.25 14.47 -24.99
N TYR A 584 2.17 14.49 -25.78
CA TYR A 584 1.67 15.72 -26.44
C TYR A 584 1.12 16.72 -25.43
N VAL A 585 0.73 16.23 -24.26
CA VAL A 585 0.33 17.04 -23.11
C VAL A 585 1.11 16.62 -21.88
N ILE A 586 1.24 17.54 -20.93
CA ILE A 586 1.81 17.28 -19.61
C ILE A 586 0.89 17.87 -18.53
N ARG A 587 1.12 17.46 -17.28
CA ARG A 587 0.38 17.98 -16.12
C ARG A 587 0.91 19.34 -15.73
N LYS A 588 0.03 20.34 -15.72
CA LYS A 588 0.34 21.70 -15.28
C LYS A 588 0.54 21.70 -13.78
N PHE A 589 1.61 22.34 -13.32
CA PHE A 589 1.83 22.54 -11.89
C PHE A 589 0.74 23.47 -11.30
N GLN A 590 0.05 23.01 -10.25
CA GLN A 590 -1.09 23.70 -9.63
C GLN A 590 -0.78 24.23 -8.21
N GLY A 591 0.50 24.22 -7.81
CA GLY A 591 0.93 24.48 -6.43
C GLY A 591 1.09 23.19 -5.62
N ASP A 592 1.45 23.33 -4.35
CA ASP A 592 1.57 22.21 -3.40
C ASP A 592 0.23 21.92 -2.70
N GLY A 593 -0.14 20.64 -2.66
CA GLY A 593 -1.36 20.15 -2.02
C GLY A 593 -2.23 19.30 -2.94
N TRP A 594 -3.13 18.53 -2.34
CA TRP A 594 -4.05 17.68 -3.09
C TRP A 594 -5.01 18.53 -3.95
N THR A 595 -4.99 18.28 -5.26
CA THR A 595 -5.94 18.87 -6.21
C THR A 595 -6.92 17.80 -6.66
N ALA A 596 -8.22 18.11 -6.64
CA ALA A 596 -9.26 17.16 -7.06
C ALA A 596 -9.25 16.86 -8.57
N ARG A 597 -8.49 17.64 -9.37
CA ARG A 597 -8.48 17.57 -10.84
C ARG A 597 -7.11 17.92 -11.39
N ASN A 598 -6.64 17.11 -12.32
CA ASN A 598 -5.45 17.39 -13.12
C ASN A 598 -5.77 18.45 -14.18
N LEU A 599 -4.91 19.46 -14.28
CA LEU A 599 -4.90 20.39 -15.42
C LEU A 599 -3.84 19.95 -16.43
N TYR A 600 -4.22 19.90 -17.70
CA TYR A 600 -3.33 19.53 -18.81
C TYR A 600 -2.91 20.77 -19.58
N THR A 601 -1.66 20.80 -20.03
CA THR A 601 -1.13 21.79 -20.96
C THR A 601 -0.50 21.09 -22.15
N ALA A 602 -0.65 21.67 -23.34
CA ALA A 602 0.05 21.19 -24.53
C ALA A 602 1.56 21.33 -24.32
N PHE A 603 2.31 20.35 -24.84
CA PHE A 603 3.75 20.27 -24.65
C PHE A 603 4.47 19.99 -25.97
N ASP A 604 5.24 20.99 -26.40
CA ASP A 604 6.02 20.99 -27.63
C ASP A 604 7.52 20.99 -27.28
N PRO A 605 8.14 19.80 -27.14
CA PRO A 605 9.53 19.64 -26.73
C PRO A 605 10.48 20.11 -27.84
N PRO A 606 11.71 20.53 -27.49
CA PRO A 606 12.72 20.89 -28.47
C PRO A 606 13.05 19.69 -29.38
N ALA A 607 13.12 19.93 -30.69
CA ALA A 607 13.41 18.93 -31.73
C ALA A 607 14.90 18.53 -31.74
N LYS A 608 15.38 17.89 -30.67
CA LYS A 608 16.75 17.38 -30.56
C LYS A 608 16.73 15.86 -30.51
N GLU A 609 16.97 15.22 -31.64
CA GLU A 609 17.10 13.76 -31.70
C GLU A 609 18.39 13.32 -31.00
N VAL A 610 18.26 12.35 -30.08
CA VAL A 610 19.39 11.75 -29.37
C VAL A 610 19.69 10.40 -30.03
N LYS A 611 20.86 10.29 -30.66
CA LYS A 611 21.34 9.01 -31.21
C LYS A 611 21.54 7.99 -30.09
N ASP A 612 21.22 6.73 -30.37
CA ASP A 612 21.38 5.61 -29.43
C ASP A 612 20.68 5.86 -28.09
N ALA A 613 19.49 6.46 -28.13
CA ALA A 613 18.72 6.82 -26.93
C ALA A 613 18.41 5.62 -26.03
N VAL A 614 18.02 4.48 -26.61
CA VAL A 614 17.75 3.24 -25.86
C VAL A 614 19.01 2.73 -25.15
N GLU A 615 20.16 2.75 -25.84
CA GLU A 615 21.46 2.41 -25.25
C GLU A 615 21.82 3.34 -24.08
N SER A 616 21.61 4.64 -24.27
CA SER A 616 21.86 5.65 -23.24
C SER A 616 20.97 5.46 -22.01
N LEU A 617 19.69 5.11 -22.21
CA LEU A 617 18.76 4.79 -21.12
C LEU A 617 19.20 3.53 -20.37
N VAL A 618 19.57 2.46 -21.07
CA VAL A 618 20.05 1.21 -20.43
C VAL A 618 21.33 1.44 -19.64
N LYS A 619 22.29 2.20 -20.19
CA LYS A 619 23.53 2.56 -19.47
C LYS A 619 23.24 3.37 -18.20
N ARG A 620 22.38 4.39 -18.29
CA ARG A 620 22.00 5.19 -17.11
C ARG A 620 21.21 4.37 -16.08
N PHE A 621 20.36 3.45 -16.52
CA PHE A 621 19.69 2.51 -15.63
C PHE A 621 20.69 1.62 -14.90
N LEU A 622 21.63 0.97 -15.59
CA LEU A 622 22.67 0.17 -14.93
C LEU A 622 23.57 1.01 -14.01
N ALA A 623 23.82 2.27 -14.37
CA ALA A 623 24.58 3.21 -13.54
C ALA A 623 23.87 3.59 -12.23
N ALA A 624 22.55 3.43 -12.12
CA ALA A 624 21.80 3.68 -10.89
C ALA A 624 21.41 2.39 -10.15
N TYR A 625 20.93 1.41 -10.89
CA TYR A 625 20.29 0.21 -10.34
C TYR A 625 21.20 -1.02 -10.33
N GLY A 626 22.20 -1.09 -11.22
CA GLY A 626 23.07 -2.27 -11.37
C GLY A 626 23.94 -2.56 -10.14
N PRO A 627 24.16 -3.83 -9.76
CA PRO A 627 23.80 -5.06 -10.49
C PRO A 627 22.30 -5.41 -10.47
N VAL A 628 21.76 -5.82 -11.62
CA VAL A 628 20.33 -6.17 -11.80
C VAL A 628 20.14 -7.34 -12.76
N PRO A 629 19.10 -8.17 -12.58
CA PRO A 629 18.75 -9.20 -13.57
C PRO A 629 18.23 -8.58 -14.87
N PHE A 630 18.28 -9.35 -15.97
CA PHE A 630 17.75 -8.93 -17.28
C PHE A 630 16.28 -8.48 -17.21
N SER A 631 15.46 -9.22 -16.44
CA SER A 631 14.06 -8.89 -16.19
C SER A 631 13.89 -7.50 -15.57
N GLY A 632 14.78 -7.09 -14.66
CA GLY A 632 14.75 -5.77 -14.03
C GLY A 632 14.97 -4.62 -15.03
N ILE A 633 15.90 -4.79 -15.97
CA ILE A 633 16.15 -3.81 -17.05
C ILE A 633 14.91 -3.71 -17.96
N ARG A 634 14.35 -4.86 -18.33
CA ARG A 634 13.16 -4.93 -19.19
C ARG A 634 11.96 -4.26 -18.54
N GLU A 635 11.67 -4.56 -17.28
CA GLU A 635 10.46 -4.09 -16.59
C GLU A 635 10.48 -2.60 -16.29
N TRP A 636 11.67 -2.00 -16.09
CA TRP A 636 11.81 -0.57 -15.80
C TRP A 636 11.15 0.31 -16.88
N ALA A 637 11.52 0.12 -18.14
CA ALA A 637 10.99 0.89 -19.27
C ALA A 637 10.05 0.09 -20.20
N ARG A 638 9.76 -1.18 -19.89
CA ARG A 638 9.00 -2.13 -20.72
C ARG A 638 9.62 -2.27 -22.12
N PHE A 639 10.92 -2.51 -22.18
CA PHE A 639 11.62 -2.78 -23.44
C PHE A 639 11.15 -4.11 -24.04
N GLU A 640 11.14 -4.19 -25.36
CA GLU A 640 10.94 -5.45 -26.08
C GLU A 640 12.12 -6.40 -25.85
N TRP A 641 11.83 -7.70 -25.65
CA TRP A 641 12.84 -8.69 -25.24
C TRP A 641 14.01 -8.75 -26.22
N ASP A 642 13.72 -8.99 -27.50
CA ASP A 642 14.73 -9.21 -28.54
C ASP A 642 15.63 -7.99 -28.78
N GLU A 643 15.08 -6.78 -28.65
CA GLU A 643 15.83 -5.54 -28.83
C GLU A 643 16.78 -5.28 -27.66
N LEU A 644 16.30 -5.52 -26.43
CA LEU A 644 17.10 -5.37 -25.23
C LEU A 644 18.21 -6.43 -25.17
N GLU A 645 17.93 -7.68 -25.51
CA GLU A 645 18.91 -8.78 -25.50
C GLU A 645 20.08 -8.46 -26.44
N ARG A 646 19.80 -8.12 -27.71
CA ARG A 646 20.83 -7.73 -28.68
C ARG A 646 21.63 -6.50 -28.27
N LEU A 647 21.00 -5.56 -27.56
CA LEU A 647 21.67 -4.37 -27.06
C LEU A 647 22.63 -4.72 -25.91
N VAL A 648 22.17 -5.50 -24.94
CA VAL A 648 22.97 -5.90 -23.78
C VAL A 648 24.14 -6.79 -24.20
N ASP A 649 23.93 -7.74 -25.13
CA ASP A 649 24.99 -8.57 -25.70
C ASP A 649 26.08 -7.71 -26.35
N ARG A 650 25.68 -6.73 -27.17
CA ARG A 650 26.61 -5.79 -27.81
C ARG A 650 27.39 -4.95 -26.80
N LEU A 651 26.74 -4.52 -25.72
CA LEU A 651 27.39 -3.76 -24.64
C LEU A 651 28.40 -4.60 -23.85
N GLU A 652 28.14 -5.90 -23.74
CA GLU A 652 29.08 -6.85 -23.15
C GLU A 652 30.25 -7.16 -24.08
N GLU A 653 30.02 -7.35 -25.38
CA GLU A 653 31.08 -7.49 -26.38
C GLU A 653 32.01 -6.27 -26.42
N GLN A 654 31.47 -5.08 -26.19
CA GLN A 654 32.23 -3.83 -26.06
C GLN A 654 32.97 -3.67 -24.72
N GLY A 655 32.74 -4.57 -23.76
CA GLY A 655 33.32 -4.51 -22.42
C GLY A 655 32.78 -3.39 -21.52
N LEU A 656 31.61 -2.82 -21.86
CA LEU A 656 30.96 -1.77 -21.06
C LEU A 656 30.08 -2.35 -19.95
N VAL A 657 29.47 -3.51 -20.21
CA VAL A 657 28.63 -4.26 -19.28
C VAL A 657 29.29 -5.62 -19.04
N THR A 658 29.12 -6.17 -17.84
CA THR A 658 29.63 -7.49 -17.47
C THR A 658 28.52 -8.30 -16.80
N ARG A 659 28.35 -9.56 -17.22
CA ARG A 659 27.51 -10.52 -16.50
C ARG A 659 28.23 -11.06 -15.27
N ILE A 660 27.56 -10.98 -14.13
CA ILE A 660 28.00 -11.55 -12.85
C ILE A 660 26.96 -12.54 -12.35
N LEU A 661 27.39 -13.45 -11.49
CA LEU A 661 26.51 -14.38 -10.78
C LEU A 661 26.33 -13.90 -9.35
N VAL A 662 25.09 -13.78 -8.90
CA VAL A 662 24.79 -13.44 -7.51
C VAL A 662 24.23 -14.67 -6.82
N THR A 663 24.86 -15.08 -5.72
CA THR A 663 24.44 -16.22 -4.91
C THR A 663 23.74 -15.74 -3.64
N GLY A 664 22.53 -16.23 -3.42
CA GLY A 664 21.70 -15.99 -2.24
C GLY A 664 20.73 -17.16 -2.03
N LYS A 665 19.43 -16.87 -1.85
CA LYS A 665 18.38 -17.92 -1.84
C LYS A 665 18.20 -18.61 -3.20
N ALA A 666 18.47 -17.90 -4.29
CA ALA A 666 18.53 -18.42 -5.66
C ALA A 666 19.76 -17.84 -6.37
N GLU A 667 20.33 -18.59 -7.32
CA GLU A 667 21.40 -18.08 -8.18
C GLU A 667 20.77 -17.31 -9.35
N GLY A 668 21.12 -16.03 -9.46
CA GLY A 668 20.61 -15.15 -10.50
C GLY A 668 21.74 -14.53 -11.31
N GLU A 669 21.62 -14.58 -12.64
CA GLU A 669 22.47 -13.78 -13.52
C GLU A 669 22.09 -12.30 -13.41
N MET A 670 23.08 -11.44 -13.19
CA MET A 670 22.90 -9.99 -13.11
C MET A 670 23.91 -9.27 -14.01
N TYR A 671 23.50 -8.10 -14.49
CA TYR A 671 24.29 -7.23 -15.34
C TYR A 671 24.75 -6.02 -14.53
N VAL A 672 26.04 -5.70 -14.63
CA VAL A 672 26.68 -4.56 -13.96
C VAL A 672 27.55 -3.80 -14.97
N LEU A 673 27.71 -2.49 -14.79
CA LEU A 673 28.68 -1.74 -15.58
C LEU A 673 30.10 -2.14 -15.20
N ALA A 674 30.98 -2.29 -16.18
CA ALA A 674 32.36 -2.70 -15.95
C ALA A 674 33.11 -1.74 -15.00
N GLN A 675 32.78 -0.44 -15.02
CA GLN A 675 33.35 0.58 -14.13
C GLN A 675 32.95 0.41 -12.65
N ASP A 676 31.82 -0.25 -12.38
CA ASP A 676 31.28 -0.44 -11.02
C ASP A 676 31.84 -1.72 -10.36
N LEU A 677 32.36 -2.65 -11.17
CA LEU A 677 32.89 -3.93 -10.73
C LEU A 677 34.00 -3.81 -9.66
N PRO A 678 34.98 -2.87 -9.75
CA PRO A 678 35.98 -2.69 -8.71
C PRO A 678 35.39 -2.23 -7.36
N ALA A 679 34.31 -1.44 -7.39
CA ALA A 679 33.63 -0.99 -6.18
C ALA A 679 32.79 -2.11 -5.57
N LEU A 680 32.13 -2.92 -6.40
CA LEU A 680 31.40 -4.13 -5.96
C LEU A 680 32.34 -5.14 -5.28
N ARG A 681 33.54 -5.40 -5.85
CA ARG A 681 34.56 -6.26 -5.23
C ARG A 681 35.04 -5.77 -3.86
N LYS A 682 35.03 -4.45 -3.63
CA LYS A 682 35.43 -3.83 -2.35
C LYS A 682 34.31 -3.80 -1.32
N ALA A 683 33.05 -3.95 -1.73
CA ALA A 683 31.92 -3.94 -0.81
C ALA A 683 32.07 -5.10 0.20
N SER A 684 31.89 -4.82 1.49
CA SER A 684 31.99 -5.84 2.52
C SER A 684 30.71 -6.66 2.59
N GLY A 685 30.79 -7.98 2.72
CA GLY A 685 29.64 -8.85 3.02
C GLY A 685 29.14 -8.76 4.47
N LYS A 686 29.51 -7.71 5.23
CA LYS A 686 28.96 -7.47 6.58
C LYS A 686 27.70 -6.61 6.45
N ALA A 687 26.70 -6.92 7.29
CA ALA A 687 25.46 -6.15 7.37
C ALA A 687 25.77 -4.66 7.59
N VAL A 688 25.30 -3.83 6.65
CA VAL A 688 25.36 -2.36 6.77
C VAL A 688 24.26 -1.94 7.72
N SER A 689 24.58 -1.12 8.72
CA SER A 689 23.58 -0.52 9.60
C SER A 689 23.04 0.77 8.95
N ASP A 690 21.82 0.71 8.41
CA ASP A 690 21.04 1.84 7.87
C ASP A 690 19.70 1.94 8.62
N PRO A 691 19.27 3.13 9.06
CA PRO A 691 18.04 3.29 9.83
C PRO A 691 16.80 2.92 8.99
N VAL A 692 15.68 2.67 9.68
CA VAL A 692 14.39 2.44 9.01
C VAL A 692 14.01 3.67 8.18
N ARG A 693 13.72 3.44 6.90
CA ARG A 693 13.19 4.44 5.96
C ARG A 693 11.79 4.05 5.53
N VAL A 694 10.92 5.06 5.42
CA VAL A 694 9.61 4.93 4.81
C VAL A 694 9.74 5.39 3.36
N LEU A 695 9.63 4.45 2.44
CA LEU A 695 9.80 4.67 1.00
C LEU A 695 8.44 4.55 0.29
N SER A 696 8.27 5.18 -0.87
CA SER A 696 7.09 4.94 -1.70
C SER A 696 7.23 3.63 -2.49
N LEU A 697 6.15 3.07 -3.04
CA LEU A 697 6.23 1.95 -4.01
C LEU A 697 6.87 2.33 -5.35
N LEU A 698 7.04 3.63 -5.59
CA LEU A 698 7.69 4.16 -6.79
C LEU A 698 9.17 4.47 -6.55
N ASP A 699 9.67 4.26 -5.33
CA ASP A 699 11.05 4.49 -4.96
C ASP A 699 11.99 3.53 -5.73
N PRO A 700 13.17 4.01 -6.17
CA PRO A 700 14.15 3.17 -6.87
C PRO A 700 14.50 1.86 -6.16
N TRP A 701 14.53 1.84 -4.83
CA TRP A 701 14.86 0.66 -4.04
C TRP A 701 13.69 -0.32 -3.90
N THR A 702 12.46 0.19 -3.80
CA THR A 702 11.28 -0.64 -3.52
C THR A 702 10.64 -1.21 -4.78
N GLN A 703 10.83 -0.58 -5.95
CA GLN A 703 10.26 -1.05 -7.21
C GLN A 703 10.59 -2.54 -7.49
N PRO A 704 11.85 -3.02 -7.35
CA PRO A 704 12.16 -4.45 -7.50
C PRO A 704 11.51 -5.34 -6.43
N LEU A 705 11.19 -4.78 -5.26
CA LEU A 705 10.56 -5.49 -4.14
C LEU A 705 9.03 -5.52 -4.25
N TRP A 706 8.43 -4.97 -5.31
CA TRP A 706 6.97 -4.85 -5.46
C TRP A 706 6.25 -6.19 -5.29
N ALA A 707 6.77 -7.27 -5.89
CA ALA A 707 6.19 -8.60 -5.76
C ALA A 707 6.21 -9.11 -4.31
N GLN A 708 7.29 -8.83 -3.57
CA GLN A 708 7.42 -9.18 -2.15
C GLN A 708 6.42 -8.39 -1.30
N VAL A 709 6.30 -7.08 -1.55
CA VAL A 709 5.34 -6.21 -0.84
C VAL A 709 3.91 -6.65 -1.12
N ALA A 710 3.56 -6.87 -2.39
CA ALA A 710 2.22 -7.28 -2.81
C ALA A 710 1.85 -8.67 -2.27
N SER A 711 2.79 -9.62 -2.24
CA SER A 711 2.57 -10.95 -1.68
C SER A 711 2.32 -10.92 -0.17
N ARG A 712 3.09 -10.09 0.56
CA ARG A 712 3.04 -10.06 2.03
C ARG A 712 1.89 -9.21 2.57
N TYR A 713 1.58 -8.09 1.92
CA TYR A 713 0.66 -7.08 2.45
C TYR A 713 -0.52 -6.77 1.51
N GLY A 714 -0.56 -7.36 0.31
CA GLY A 714 -1.61 -7.13 -0.69
C GLY A 714 -1.40 -5.86 -1.52
N GLU A 715 -2.44 -5.48 -2.26
CA GLU A 715 -2.46 -4.26 -3.06
C GLU A 715 -3.12 -3.10 -2.29
N GLY A 716 -2.44 -1.94 -2.26
CA GLY A 716 -2.93 -0.76 -1.56
C GLY A 716 -1.95 0.42 -1.63
N TRP A 717 -2.32 1.55 -1.03
CA TRP A 717 -1.45 2.73 -0.89
C TRP A 717 -0.50 2.55 0.28
N PHE A 718 0.43 1.62 0.08
CA PHE A 718 1.36 1.17 1.08
C PHE A 718 2.72 1.84 0.88
N PHE A 719 3.37 2.20 1.99
CA PHE A 719 4.72 2.72 2.02
C PHE A 719 5.59 1.67 2.73
N PRO A 720 6.46 0.95 1.99
CA PRO A 720 7.39 0.00 2.57
C PRO A 720 8.30 0.64 3.63
N LEU A 721 8.49 -0.06 4.75
CA LEU A 721 9.53 0.23 5.72
C LEU A 721 10.74 -0.64 5.40
N VAL A 722 11.87 0.00 5.12
CA VAL A 722 13.13 -0.67 4.76
C VAL A 722 14.20 -0.38 5.81
N LYS A 723 14.87 -1.43 6.29
CA LYS A 723 16.00 -1.34 7.24
C LYS A 723 17.13 -2.21 6.74
N ASP A 724 18.36 -1.70 6.72
CA ASP A 724 19.52 -2.44 6.20
C ASP A 724 19.28 -3.01 4.78
N GLY A 725 18.41 -2.32 4.01
CA GLY A 725 17.93 -2.70 2.69
C GLY A 725 16.88 -3.82 2.65
N ASP A 726 16.47 -4.39 3.78
CA ASP A 726 15.39 -5.40 3.88
C ASP A 726 14.03 -4.77 4.12
N LEU A 727 13.00 -5.39 3.53
CA LEU A 727 11.61 -5.07 3.81
C LEU A 727 11.22 -5.55 5.21
N VAL A 728 11.13 -4.61 6.15
CA VAL A 728 10.85 -4.89 7.58
C VAL A 728 9.42 -4.59 8.01
N GLY A 729 8.65 -3.91 7.16
CA GLY A 729 7.28 -3.55 7.47
C GLY A 729 6.63 -2.73 6.37
N MET A 730 5.45 -2.20 6.66
CA MET A 730 4.66 -1.39 5.76
C MET A 730 3.77 -0.43 6.56
N ALA A 731 3.58 0.78 6.04
CA ALA A 731 2.62 1.75 6.55
C ALA A 731 1.60 2.14 5.47
N GLU A 732 0.31 2.08 5.77
CA GLU A 732 -0.73 2.63 4.90
C GLU A 732 -0.88 4.13 5.17
N VAL A 733 -0.25 4.97 4.35
CA VAL A 733 -0.13 6.41 4.61
C VAL A 733 -1.08 7.22 3.71
N TRP A 734 -1.88 8.09 4.34
CA TRP A 734 -2.82 8.98 3.67
C TRP A 734 -2.53 10.43 4.02
N GLU A 735 -2.43 11.29 3.01
CA GLU A 735 -2.41 12.74 3.21
C GLU A 735 -3.85 13.22 3.48
N MET A 736 -4.18 13.41 4.75
CA MET A 736 -5.46 13.93 5.20
C MET A 736 -5.38 15.44 5.36
N SER A 737 -6.54 16.06 5.58
CA SER A 737 -6.55 17.50 5.66
C SER A 737 -5.95 18.02 6.98
N GLY A 738 -4.76 18.61 6.85
CA GLY A 738 -3.98 19.14 7.98
C GLY A 738 -3.09 18.12 8.69
N CYS A 739 -3.06 16.85 8.30
CA CYS A 739 -2.19 15.83 8.89
C CYS A 739 -1.92 14.64 7.97
N ILE A 740 -0.87 13.88 8.26
CA ILE A 740 -0.60 12.57 7.68
C ILE A 740 -1.23 11.50 8.57
N GLU A 741 -2.05 10.62 7.98
CA GLU A 741 -2.70 9.51 8.68
C GLU A 741 -2.04 8.20 8.28
N VAL A 742 -1.53 7.46 9.27
CA VAL A 742 -1.16 6.06 9.13
C VAL A 742 -2.34 5.21 9.56
N ARG A 743 -2.99 4.58 8.58
CA ARG A 743 -4.19 3.77 8.80
C ARG A 743 -3.90 2.39 9.33
N GLU A 744 -2.76 1.83 8.95
CA GLU A 744 -2.21 0.57 9.44
C GLU A 744 -0.69 0.70 9.42
N LEU A 745 -0.04 0.17 10.45
CA LEU A 745 1.41 -0.04 10.51
C LEU A 745 1.65 -1.51 10.80
N ASP A 746 2.06 -2.26 9.78
CA ASP A 746 2.34 -3.69 9.88
C ASP A 746 3.85 -3.92 9.85
N LEU A 747 4.36 -4.75 10.76
CA LEU A 747 5.80 -4.95 10.97
C LEU A 747 6.12 -6.43 10.96
N ALA A 748 7.30 -6.77 10.42
CA ALA A 748 7.77 -8.15 10.36
C ALA A 748 8.00 -8.79 11.73
N SER A 749 8.37 -7.98 12.72
CA SER A 749 8.51 -8.37 14.12
C SER A 749 8.09 -7.22 15.03
N PRO A 750 7.46 -7.49 16.19
CA PRO A 750 7.12 -6.46 17.16
C PRO A 750 8.30 -5.65 17.70
N ASP A 751 9.51 -6.22 17.73
CA ASP A 751 10.72 -5.56 18.26
C ASP A 751 11.14 -4.34 17.42
N LEU A 752 10.69 -4.27 16.17
CA LEU A 752 11.00 -3.19 15.22
C LEU A 752 10.12 -1.95 15.43
N LEU A 753 9.15 -1.99 16.34
CA LEU A 753 8.19 -0.89 16.55
C LEU A 753 8.89 0.44 16.86
N LYS A 754 9.95 0.43 17.69
CA LYS A 754 10.68 1.66 18.02
C LYS A 754 11.30 2.30 16.78
N GLU A 755 12.03 1.51 16.00
CA GLU A 755 12.71 2.00 14.80
C GLU A 755 11.72 2.40 13.70
N ALA A 756 10.58 1.71 13.61
CA ALA A 756 9.48 2.08 12.73
C ALA A 756 8.87 3.44 13.09
N ILE A 757 8.68 3.71 14.39
CA ILE A 757 8.23 5.03 14.88
C ILE A 757 9.25 6.10 14.51
N ASP A 758 10.55 5.84 14.74
CA ASP A 758 11.62 6.77 14.37
C ASP A 758 11.63 7.05 12.85
N GLY A 759 11.39 6.02 12.03
CA GLY A 759 11.24 6.15 10.57
C GLY A 759 10.03 7.01 10.15
N LEU A 760 8.88 6.84 10.81
CA LEU A 760 7.69 7.67 10.58
C LEU A 760 7.91 9.14 11.01
N VAL A 761 8.55 9.37 12.15
CA VAL A 761 8.90 10.71 12.63
C VAL A 761 9.90 11.38 11.67
N ARG A 762 10.88 10.62 11.17
CA ARG A 762 11.80 11.09 10.12
C ARG A 762 11.03 11.49 8.87
N MET A 763 10.11 10.66 8.37
CA MET A 763 9.25 10.98 7.22
C MET A 763 8.47 12.28 7.41
N MET A 764 8.01 12.59 8.63
CA MET A 764 7.30 13.84 8.89
C MET A 764 8.13 15.10 8.70
N SER A 765 9.46 15.02 8.77
CA SER A 765 10.31 16.16 8.44
C SER A 765 10.19 16.60 6.97
N PHE A 766 9.96 15.65 6.04
CA PHE A 766 9.63 15.95 4.65
C PHE A 766 8.27 16.64 4.53
N TYR A 767 7.23 16.06 5.15
CA TYR A 767 5.88 16.65 5.10
C TYR A 767 5.83 18.03 5.77
N ALA A 768 6.66 18.30 6.77
CA ALA A 768 6.80 19.61 7.39
C ALA A 768 7.34 20.67 6.40
N LEU A 769 8.12 20.30 5.38
CA LEU A 769 8.53 21.23 4.30
C LEU A 769 7.34 21.66 3.43
N ARG A 770 6.37 20.76 3.25
CA ARG A 770 5.04 21.01 2.64
C ARG A 770 4.07 21.66 3.65
N GLY A 771 4.54 21.79 4.89
CA GLY A 771 3.88 22.28 6.09
C GLY A 771 2.64 21.48 6.49
N VAL A 772 2.74 20.18 6.38
CA VAL A 772 1.93 19.22 7.14
C VAL A 772 2.87 18.60 8.19
N ASP A 773 2.68 18.96 9.45
CA ASP A 773 3.59 18.65 10.56
C ASP A 773 2.91 17.84 11.67
N VAL A 774 1.70 17.35 11.42
CA VAL A 774 0.94 16.48 12.31
C VAL A 774 0.86 15.09 11.70
N LEU A 775 1.25 14.08 12.46
CA LEU A 775 1.11 12.67 12.14
C LEU A 775 0.09 12.05 13.08
N ARG A 776 -0.83 11.26 12.54
CA ARG A 776 -1.75 10.42 13.33
C ARG A 776 -1.53 8.96 12.96
N VAL A 777 -1.70 8.06 13.92
CA VAL A 777 -1.75 6.61 13.70
C VAL A 777 -3.03 6.06 14.31
N THR A 778 -3.84 5.37 13.52
CA THR A 778 -5.15 4.82 13.98
C THR A 778 -5.07 3.34 14.32
N ARG A 779 -4.14 2.60 13.70
CA ARG A 779 -4.01 1.15 13.82
C ARG A 779 -2.56 0.74 13.65
N PHE A 780 -2.13 -0.29 14.37
CA PHE A 780 -0.82 -0.91 14.19
C PHE A 780 -0.86 -2.38 14.61
N GLN A 781 -0.12 -3.24 13.90
CA GLN A 781 -0.07 -4.69 14.08
C GLN A 781 -1.45 -5.35 14.13
N GLY A 782 -2.36 -4.88 13.27
CA GLY A 782 -3.71 -5.43 13.19
C GLY A 782 -4.58 -5.15 14.42
N LYS A 783 -4.24 -4.15 15.25
CA LYS A 783 -5.06 -3.69 16.38
C LYS A 783 -5.34 -2.21 16.26
N ASP A 784 -6.59 -1.81 16.54
CA ASP A 784 -6.91 -0.39 16.65
C ASP A 784 -6.23 0.19 17.89
N VAL A 785 -5.78 1.45 17.83
CA VAL A 785 -5.09 2.10 18.96
C VAL A 785 -5.83 1.99 20.30
N PRO A 786 -7.18 2.07 20.37
CA PRO A 786 -7.92 1.85 21.61
C PRO A 786 -7.75 0.46 22.22
N GLU A 787 -7.53 -0.56 21.38
CA GLU A 787 -7.38 -1.97 21.76
C GLU A 787 -5.94 -2.33 22.13
N ALA A 788 -4.98 -1.43 21.87
CA ALA A 788 -3.58 -1.64 22.19
C ALA A 788 -3.32 -1.55 23.71
N GLU A 789 -2.79 -2.63 24.27
CA GLU A 789 -2.45 -2.74 25.70
C GLU A 789 -1.25 -1.85 26.09
N ASP A 790 -0.21 -1.79 25.23
CA ASP A 790 0.98 -0.97 25.45
C ASP A 790 1.14 0.13 24.38
N LEU A 791 1.14 1.38 24.84
CA LEU A 791 1.47 2.56 24.03
C LEU A 791 2.73 3.29 24.54
N SER A 792 3.54 2.63 25.38
CA SER A 792 4.73 3.21 26.01
C SER A 792 5.75 3.67 24.97
N ALA A 793 5.94 2.92 23.88
CA ALA A 793 6.85 3.26 22.79
C ALA A 793 6.43 4.57 22.10
N TRP A 794 5.14 4.69 21.76
CA TRP A 794 4.55 5.90 21.18
C TRP A 794 4.69 7.11 22.09
N LYS A 795 4.35 6.97 23.39
CA LYS A 795 4.48 8.06 24.37
C LYS A 795 5.94 8.51 24.55
N ARG A 796 6.89 7.57 24.59
CA ARG A 796 8.33 7.89 24.68
C ARG A 796 8.84 8.63 23.45
N ALA A 797 8.27 8.37 22.27
CA ALA A 797 8.55 9.09 21.04
C ALA A 797 7.81 10.44 20.91
N GLY A 798 7.08 10.88 21.94
CA GLY A 798 6.38 12.17 21.96
C GLY A 798 4.98 12.15 21.36
N PHE A 799 4.39 10.98 21.13
CA PHE A 799 2.99 10.90 20.69
C PHE A 799 2.02 11.11 21.85
N VAL A 800 0.95 11.83 21.58
CA VAL A 800 -0.19 12.07 22.47
C VAL A 800 -1.32 11.11 22.11
N ARG A 801 -1.97 10.53 23.12
CA ARG A 801 -3.14 9.66 22.94
C ARG A 801 -4.42 10.50 22.90
N PHE A 802 -5.23 10.26 21.87
CA PHE A 802 -6.63 10.68 21.76
C PHE A 802 -7.53 9.44 21.85
N SER A 803 -8.85 9.62 21.80
CA SER A 803 -9.83 8.54 21.99
C SER A 803 -9.59 7.33 21.07
N ASP A 804 -9.36 7.57 19.76
CA ASP A 804 -9.29 6.52 18.74
C ASP A 804 -7.94 6.43 18.01
N PHE A 805 -6.95 7.24 18.38
CA PHE A 805 -5.66 7.29 17.69
C PHE A 805 -4.56 7.90 18.58
N VAL A 806 -3.30 7.74 18.16
CA VAL A 806 -2.16 8.51 18.70
C VAL A 806 -1.72 9.54 17.66
N ALA A 807 -1.24 10.69 18.11
CA ALA A 807 -0.76 11.73 17.21
C ALA A 807 0.54 12.38 17.69
N TYR A 808 1.35 12.83 16.73
CA TYR A 808 2.64 13.49 16.91
C TYR A 808 2.66 14.80 16.14
N GLY A 809 3.35 15.81 16.68
CA GLY A 809 3.48 17.13 16.08
C GLY A 809 3.13 18.25 17.08
N PRO A 810 3.12 19.52 16.63
CA PRO A 810 2.81 20.67 17.48
C PRO A 810 1.29 20.80 17.68
N ILE A 811 0.73 19.87 18.45
CA ILE A 811 -0.70 19.80 18.77
C ILE A 811 -0.95 19.99 20.27
N VAL A 812 -2.06 20.63 20.61
CA VAL A 812 -2.53 20.69 22.00
C VAL A 812 -3.17 19.35 22.40
N PRO A 813 -2.82 18.79 23.57
CA PRO A 813 -3.32 17.49 24.02
C PRO A 813 -4.67 17.62 24.73
N VAL A 814 -5.61 18.38 24.15
CA VAL A 814 -6.95 18.61 24.72
C VAL A 814 -8.03 18.48 23.63
N ASP A 815 -9.16 17.92 24.02
CA ASP A 815 -10.37 17.84 23.21
C ASP A 815 -11.59 18.31 24.02
N PHE A 816 -12.60 18.82 23.32
CA PHE A 816 -13.81 19.40 23.88
C PHE A 816 -15.04 18.74 23.26
N GLU A 817 -16.18 18.82 23.95
CA GLU A 817 -17.46 18.46 23.35
C GLU A 817 -17.78 19.40 22.18
N LYS A 818 -18.41 18.86 21.13
CA LYS A 818 -18.75 19.66 19.93
C LYS A 818 -19.67 20.83 20.27
N SER A 819 -20.57 20.63 21.23
CA SER A 819 -21.46 21.66 21.76
C SER A 819 -20.72 22.82 22.41
N ASP A 820 -19.60 22.55 23.10
CA ASP A 820 -18.78 23.58 23.76
C ASP A 820 -18.02 24.44 22.73
N LEU A 821 -17.46 23.81 21.70
CA LEU A 821 -16.83 24.53 20.58
C LEU A 821 -17.82 25.42 19.82
N LEU A 822 -19.03 24.90 19.61
CA LEU A 822 -20.11 25.65 18.96
C LEU A 822 -20.59 26.79 19.87
N ALA A 823 -20.79 26.55 21.17
CA ALA A 823 -21.12 27.60 22.13
C ALA A 823 -20.05 28.71 22.14
N TYR A 824 -18.76 28.36 22.12
CA TYR A 824 -17.67 29.31 21.99
C TYR A 824 -17.78 30.13 20.69
N THR A 825 -18.02 29.47 19.54
CA THR A 825 -18.24 30.15 18.25
C THR A 825 -19.42 31.13 18.31
N LEU A 826 -20.53 30.73 18.93
CA LEU A 826 -21.73 31.56 19.08
C LEU A 826 -21.48 32.81 19.96
N HIS A 827 -20.62 32.71 20.98
CA HIS A 827 -20.17 33.87 21.75
C HIS A 827 -19.36 34.84 20.88
N LYS A 828 -18.39 34.35 20.10
CA LYS A 828 -17.56 35.17 19.20
C LYS A 828 -18.37 35.85 18.09
N GLN A 829 -19.46 35.22 17.68
CA GLN A 829 -20.41 35.76 16.70
C GLN A 829 -21.37 36.82 17.28
N GLY A 830 -21.31 37.11 18.59
CA GLY A 830 -22.19 38.07 19.24
C GLY A 830 -23.65 37.60 19.38
N ILE A 831 -23.87 36.28 19.37
CA ILE A 831 -25.21 35.68 19.49
C ILE A 831 -25.59 35.46 20.95
N ALA A 832 -24.61 35.22 21.83
CA ALA A 832 -24.86 35.15 23.26
C ALA A 832 -25.35 36.50 23.80
N ALA A 833 -26.21 36.49 24.82
CA ALA A 833 -26.89 37.69 25.27
C ALA A 833 -25.91 38.78 25.75
N GLU A 834 -24.86 38.34 26.41
CA GLU A 834 -23.76 39.11 26.99
C GLU A 834 -22.77 39.64 25.94
N THR A 835 -22.63 38.97 24.78
CA THR A 835 -21.68 39.37 23.71
C THR A 835 -22.33 40.12 22.55
N ARG A 836 -23.64 40.43 22.63
CA ARG A 836 -24.32 41.25 21.61
C ARG A 836 -23.66 42.61 21.46
N PHE A 837 -23.45 43.02 20.22
CA PHE A 837 -22.92 44.33 19.84
C PHE A 837 -23.91 45.45 20.16
N ALA A 838 -23.43 46.68 20.30
CA ALA A 838 -24.30 47.83 20.56
C ALA A 838 -25.31 48.06 19.43
N ASP A 839 -24.83 48.08 18.18
CA ASP A 839 -25.60 48.38 16.98
C ASP A 839 -25.09 47.59 15.75
N PRO A 840 -25.77 47.65 14.58
CA PRO A 840 -25.33 46.95 13.37
C PRO A 840 -24.00 47.43 12.79
N ILE A 841 -23.56 48.65 13.09
CA ILE A 841 -22.30 49.21 12.59
C ILE A 841 -21.14 48.53 13.33
N GLY A 842 -21.23 48.44 14.67
CA GLY A 842 -20.28 47.71 15.50
C GLY A 842 -20.21 46.23 15.14
N ALA A 843 -21.37 45.59 14.91
CA ALA A 843 -21.43 44.20 14.45
C ALA A 843 -20.79 44.00 13.06
N ALA A 844 -21.08 44.88 12.10
CA ALA A 844 -20.47 44.81 10.77
C ALA A 844 -18.95 44.98 10.84
N LYS A 845 -18.45 45.94 11.61
CA LYS A 845 -17.00 46.16 11.79
C LYS A 845 -16.29 44.98 12.45
N ALA A 846 -16.92 44.36 13.45
CA ALA A 846 -16.35 43.22 14.17
C ALA A 846 -16.34 41.92 13.33
N LEU A 847 -17.34 41.71 12.49
CA LEU A 847 -17.55 40.46 11.74
C LEU A 847 -17.10 40.54 10.27
N GLY A 848 -16.62 41.71 9.81
CA GLY A 848 -16.31 41.95 8.39
C GLY A 848 -17.56 42.14 7.51
N GLY A 849 -18.72 42.33 8.14
CA GLY A 849 -19.97 42.69 7.48
C GLY A 849 -21.16 41.78 7.81
N LEU A 850 -22.35 42.23 7.42
CA LEU A 850 -23.64 41.58 7.67
C LEU A 850 -24.41 41.39 6.35
N ARG A 851 -25.02 40.22 6.16
CA ARG A 851 -25.70 39.86 4.89
C ARG A 851 -27.21 40.12 4.88
N SER A 852 -27.84 40.23 6.05
CA SER A 852 -29.28 40.44 6.17
C SER A 852 -29.66 41.11 7.47
N ASP A 853 -30.84 41.73 7.49
CA ASP A 853 -31.42 42.34 8.70
C ASP A 853 -31.66 41.29 9.80
N PHE A 854 -32.01 40.05 9.44
CA PHE A 854 -32.12 38.94 10.39
C PHE A 854 -30.79 38.64 11.08
N ALA A 855 -29.70 38.58 10.30
CA ALA A 855 -28.36 38.36 10.83
C ALA A 855 -27.91 39.50 11.77
N ALA A 856 -28.28 40.74 11.44
CA ALA A 856 -28.01 41.91 12.26
C ALA A 856 -28.82 41.90 13.57
N ARG A 857 -30.15 41.72 13.49
CA ARG A 857 -31.05 41.73 14.65
C ARG A 857 -30.67 40.66 15.69
N LEU A 858 -30.21 39.50 15.23
CA LEU A 858 -29.73 38.43 16.10
C LEU A 858 -28.57 38.86 17.02
N ARG A 859 -27.73 39.81 16.58
CA ARG A 859 -26.43 40.11 17.19
C ARG A 859 -26.33 41.48 17.88
N VAL A 860 -27.32 42.36 17.74
CA VAL A 860 -27.21 43.76 18.18
C VAL A 860 -28.25 44.11 19.24
N LYS A 861 -27.94 45.00 20.18
CA LYS A 861 -28.88 45.47 21.21
C LYS A 861 -29.87 46.52 20.66
N ASP A 862 -29.39 47.51 19.92
CA ASP A 862 -30.20 48.50 19.19
C ASP A 862 -30.22 48.16 17.69
N PHE A 863 -31.35 47.68 17.18
CA PHE A 863 -31.45 47.28 15.77
C PHE A 863 -31.86 48.45 14.87
N ARG A 864 -31.10 48.64 13.78
CA ARG A 864 -31.43 49.56 12.68
C ARG A 864 -31.35 48.81 11.35
N PRO A 865 -32.32 48.98 10.42
CA PRO A 865 -32.27 48.29 9.12
C PRO A 865 -31.00 48.61 8.35
N LEU A 866 -30.32 47.59 7.81
CA LEU A 866 -29.05 47.74 7.11
C LEU A 866 -29.18 48.63 5.87
N ASP A 867 -30.32 48.53 5.17
CA ASP A 867 -30.60 49.37 4.00
C ASP A 867 -30.70 50.86 4.38
N ARG A 868 -31.24 51.19 5.56
CA ARG A 868 -31.28 52.57 6.06
C ARG A 868 -29.88 53.09 6.39
N LEU A 869 -29.04 52.26 7.02
CA LEU A 869 -27.65 52.60 7.30
C LEU A 869 -26.85 52.81 6.00
N HIS A 870 -27.17 52.04 4.96
CA HIS A 870 -26.58 52.21 3.63
C HIS A 870 -27.00 53.52 2.95
N ARG A 871 -28.29 53.86 2.99
CA ARG A 871 -28.81 55.14 2.48
C ARG A 871 -28.18 56.35 3.16
N ASN A 872 -27.91 56.25 4.46
CA ASN A 872 -27.29 57.31 5.24
C ASN A 872 -25.75 57.36 5.11
N GLY A 873 -25.15 56.50 4.28
CA GLY A 873 -23.70 56.46 4.07
C GLY A 873 -22.89 55.90 5.25
N LEU A 874 -23.53 55.30 6.25
CA LEU A 874 -22.87 54.73 7.44
C LEU A 874 -22.34 53.32 7.18
N LEU A 875 -22.94 52.60 6.23
CA LEU A 875 -22.47 51.32 5.72
C LEU A 875 -22.47 51.33 4.20
N SER A 876 -21.62 50.52 3.63
CA SER A 876 -21.55 50.30 2.20
C SER A 876 -21.84 48.85 1.87
N LYS A 877 -22.38 48.64 0.68
CA LYS A 877 -22.82 47.33 0.21
C LYS A 877 -21.90 46.87 -0.90
N GLY A 878 -21.43 45.64 -0.87
CA GLY A 878 -20.55 45.11 -1.92
C GLY A 878 -20.42 43.59 -1.87
N LEU A 879 -19.70 43.04 -2.85
CA LEU A 879 -19.32 41.62 -2.88
C LEU A 879 -18.06 41.41 -2.03
N ALA A 880 -18.25 41.20 -0.72
CA ALA A 880 -17.17 40.99 0.25
C ALA A 880 -16.45 39.63 0.06
N ILE A 881 -15.63 39.24 1.05
CA ILE A 881 -15.07 37.89 1.16
C ILE A 881 -15.67 37.24 2.43
N PRO A 882 -16.48 36.16 2.31
CA PRO A 882 -16.83 35.42 1.09
C PRO A 882 -17.68 36.20 0.10
N GLU A 883 -17.64 35.79 -1.17
CA GLU A 883 -18.27 36.47 -2.30
C GLU A 883 -19.81 36.41 -2.26
N TYR A 884 -20.36 37.23 -1.37
CA TYR A 884 -21.78 37.49 -1.17
C TYR A 884 -22.01 38.97 -0.93
N TRP A 885 -23.25 39.38 -1.23
CA TRP A 885 -23.74 40.73 -0.98
C TRP A 885 -23.74 40.99 0.52
N THR A 886 -22.89 41.92 0.96
CA THR A 886 -22.61 42.17 2.37
C THR A 886 -22.59 43.67 2.63
N TYR A 887 -23.23 44.08 3.73
CA TYR A 887 -23.14 45.43 4.28
C TYR A 887 -21.94 45.51 5.23
N CYS A 888 -20.98 46.36 4.95
CA CYS A 888 -19.74 46.51 5.71
C CYS A 888 -19.32 47.98 5.75
N SER A 889 -18.26 48.31 6.51
CA SER A 889 -17.75 49.68 6.50
C SER A 889 -17.06 50.02 5.18
N GLU A 890 -16.88 51.31 4.88
CA GLU A 890 -16.17 51.73 3.65
C GLU A 890 -14.71 51.23 3.65
N ASP A 891 -14.06 51.25 4.82
CA ASP A 891 -12.71 50.71 5.01
C ASP A 891 -12.66 49.21 4.71
N ASP A 892 -13.69 48.45 5.13
CA ASP A 892 -13.76 47.01 4.85
C ASP A 892 -13.92 46.72 3.35
N LEU A 893 -14.70 47.53 2.62
CA LEU A 893 -14.77 47.43 1.16
C LEU A 893 -13.41 47.65 0.51
N GLY A 894 -12.67 48.67 0.95
CA GLY A 894 -11.30 48.93 0.50
C GLY A 894 -10.35 47.78 0.84
N LEU A 895 -10.51 47.16 2.01
CA LEU A 895 -9.73 46.00 2.43
C LEU A 895 -10.02 44.77 1.55
N PHE A 896 -11.29 44.48 1.27
CA PHE A 896 -11.68 43.39 0.37
C PHE A 896 -11.22 43.65 -1.06
N LYS A 897 -11.30 44.91 -1.55
CA LYS A 897 -10.76 45.32 -2.85
C LYS A 897 -9.26 45.02 -2.95
N ALA A 898 -8.48 45.43 -1.95
CA ALA A 898 -7.05 45.16 -1.87
C ALA A 898 -6.75 43.65 -1.80
N ALA A 899 -7.55 42.88 -1.05
CA ALA A 899 -7.38 41.44 -0.90
C ALA A 899 -7.68 40.65 -2.17
N LYS A 900 -8.71 41.05 -2.94
CA LYS A 900 -9.04 40.47 -4.26
C LYS A 900 -7.93 40.79 -5.27
N GLY A 901 -7.44 42.03 -5.29
CA GLY A 901 -6.29 42.44 -6.09
C GLY A 901 -6.47 42.24 -7.60
N THR A 902 -7.71 42.36 -8.08
CA THR A 902 -8.07 42.15 -9.49
C THR A 902 -7.36 43.17 -10.39
N ARG A 903 -6.54 42.70 -11.34
CA ARG A 903 -5.86 43.58 -12.31
C ARG A 903 -6.86 44.16 -13.31
N LEU A 904 -6.75 45.46 -13.58
CA LEU A 904 -7.61 46.15 -14.54
C LEU A 904 -7.16 45.89 -15.98
N THR A 905 -8.06 45.36 -16.81
CA THR A 905 -7.88 45.27 -18.27
C THR A 905 -8.03 46.65 -18.92
N LYS A 906 -7.68 46.77 -20.22
CA LYS A 906 -7.86 48.02 -20.96
C LYS A 906 -9.32 48.49 -20.94
N ASP A 907 -10.26 47.58 -21.20
CA ASP A 907 -11.70 47.86 -21.19
C ASP A 907 -12.20 48.28 -19.79
N MET A 908 -11.70 47.63 -18.74
CA MET A 908 -12.02 48.01 -17.36
C MET A 908 -11.52 49.41 -17.03
N LYS A 909 -10.32 49.79 -17.46
CA LYS A 909 -9.78 51.15 -17.26
C LYS A 909 -10.64 52.21 -17.94
N THR A 910 -11.14 51.94 -19.15
CA THR A 910 -12.07 52.84 -19.85
C THR A 910 -13.36 53.05 -19.05
N VAL A 911 -13.94 51.97 -18.52
CA VAL A 911 -15.16 52.04 -17.69
C VAL A 911 -14.89 52.73 -16.34
N VAL A 912 -13.74 52.49 -15.72
CA VAL A 912 -13.35 53.18 -14.47
C VAL A 912 -13.25 54.69 -14.69
N LYS A 913 -12.54 55.11 -15.75
CA LYS A 913 -12.38 56.54 -16.08
C LYS A 913 -13.73 57.23 -16.31
N LEU A 914 -14.67 56.57 -16.98
CA LEU A 914 -16.03 57.08 -17.16
C LEU A 914 -16.78 57.25 -15.83
N ILE A 915 -16.58 56.35 -14.87
CA ILE A 915 -17.18 56.46 -13.53
C ILE A 915 -16.45 57.52 -12.68
N GLU A 916 -15.15 57.74 -12.87
CA GLU A 916 -14.40 58.83 -12.25
C GLU A 916 -14.91 60.21 -12.70
N GLU A 917 -15.22 60.36 -13.99
CA GLU A 917 -15.64 61.63 -14.59
C GLU A 917 -17.14 61.94 -14.36
N GLU A 918 -18.02 60.94 -14.44
CA GLU A 918 -19.49 61.12 -14.42
C GLU A 918 -20.20 60.47 -13.21
N GLY A 919 -19.46 59.85 -12.28
CA GLY A 919 -20.02 59.09 -11.15
C GLY A 919 -20.60 59.97 -10.03
N PRO A 920 -21.67 59.52 -9.31
CA PRO A 920 -22.35 58.22 -9.43
C PRO A 920 -23.25 58.09 -10.68
N ILE A 921 -23.08 57.01 -11.45
CA ILE A 921 -23.71 56.84 -12.77
C ILE A 921 -24.60 55.59 -12.87
N SER A 922 -25.76 55.68 -13.52
CA SER A 922 -26.65 54.52 -13.71
C SER A 922 -26.11 53.53 -14.75
N ARG A 923 -26.47 52.25 -14.63
CA ARG A 923 -26.08 51.22 -15.63
C ARG A 923 -26.44 51.61 -17.06
N GLN A 924 -27.64 52.17 -17.25
CA GLN A 924 -28.13 52.55 -18.58
C GLN A 924 -27.31 53.70 -19.17
N ARG A 925 -27.01 54.72 -18.37
CA ARG A 925 -26.20 55.86 -18.81
C ARG A 925 -24.75 55.44 -19.12
N LEU A 926 -24.18 54.56 -18.30
CA LEU A 926 -22.84 54.03 -18.53
C LEU A 926 -22.73 53.21 -19.83
N LEU A 927 -23.76 52.42 -20.17
CA LEU A 927 -23.81 51.67 -21.43
C LEU A 927 -23.97 52.56 -22.68
N VAL A 928 -24.42 53.80 -22.50
CA VAL A 928 -24.59 54.78 -23.58
C VAL A 928 -23.32 55.61 -23.78
N LEU A 929 -22.65 55.99 -22.69
CA LEU A 929 -21.44 56.82 -22.73
C LEU A 929 -20.15 56.05 -23.02
N SER A 930 -20.17 54.71 -22.95
CA SER A 930 -18.97 53.90 -23.17
C SER A 930 -18.62 53.78 -24.65
N ASP A 931 -17.37 54.08 -25.01
CA ASP A 931 -16.80 53.86 -26.35
C ASP A 931 -16.62 52.37 -26.71
N LEU A 932 -16.89 51.46 -25.75
CA LEU A 932 -16.83 50.02 -25.95
C LEU A 932 -18.18 49.48 -26.43
N SER A 933 -18.17 48.28 -27.02
CA SER A 933 -19.42 47.58 -27.34
C SER A 933 -20.25 47.31 -26.07
N ARG A 934 -21.58 47.36 -26.16
CA ARG A 934 -22.47 47.09 -25.00
C ARG A 934 -22.12 45.78 -24.26
N PRO A 935 -21.83 44.65 -24.93
CA PRO A 935 -21.37 43.43 -24.26
C PRO A 935 -20.01 43.60 -23.54
N SER A 936 -19.05 44.27 -24.17
CA SER A 936 -17.73 44.54 -23.57
C SER A 936 -17.85 45.43 -22.33
N THR A 937 -18.60 46.54 -22.41
CA THR A 937 -18.87 47.42 -21.27
C THR A 937 -19.58 46.69 -20.13
N ALA A 938 -20.58 45.86 -20.44
CA ALA A 938 -21.31 45.10 -19.42
C ALA A 938 -20.41 44.05 -18.74
N THR A 939 -19.49 43.43 -19.50
CA THR A 939 -18.52 42.47 -18.97
C THR A 939 -17.46 43.16 -18.12
N ALA A 940 -16.89 44.27 -18.60
CA ALA A 940 -15.95 45.10 -17.85
C ALA A 940 -16.56 45.62 -16.54
N LEU A 941 -17.80 46.12 -16.58
CA LEU A 941 -18.52 46.59 -15.38
C LEU A 941 -18.78 45.45 -14.39
N ARG A 942 -19.12 44.25 -14.86
CA ARG A 942 -19.30 43.07 -14.00
C ARG A 942 -18.00 42.71 -13.30
N ASN A 943 -16.90 42.61 -14.04
CA ASN A 943 -15.58 42.28 -13.50
C ASN A 943 -15.08 43.36 -12.52
N LEU A 944 -15.39 44.63 -12.78
CA LEU A 944 -15.09 45.74 -11.86
C LEU A 944 -15.88 45.62 -10.55
N TYR A 945 -17.16 45.21 -10.63
CA TYR A 945 -18.01 45.04 -9.46
C TYR A 945 -17.61 43.80 -8.64
N GLU A 946 -17.29 42.68 -9.30
CA GLU A 946 -16.74 41.47 -8.67
C GLU A 946 -15.38 41.73 -8.00
N GLY A 947 -14.50 42.49 -8.65
CA GLY A 947 -13.21 42.93 -8.09
C GLY A 947 -13.30 44.07 -7.07
N LEU A 948 -14.51 44.54 -6.72
CA LEU A 948 -14.76 45.68 -5.82
C LEU A 948 -14.06 46.99 -6.22
N HIS A 949 -13.77 47.20 -7.51
CA HIS A 949 -13.33 48.50 -8.01
C HIS A 949 -14.46 49.51 -8.08
N VAL A 950 -15.69 49.02 -8.28
CA VAL A 950 -16.91 49.81 -8.27
C VAL A 950 -17.91 49.15 -7.33
N THR A 951 -18.74 49.98 -6.70
CA THR A 951 -19.91 49.54 -5.95
C THR A 951 -21.14 50.38 -6.29
N ARG A 952 -22.29 50.06 -5.71
CA ARG A 952 -23.53 50.81 -5.89
C ARG A 952 -23.85 51.68 -4.69
N ASP A 953 -24.37 52.87 -4.96
CA ASP A 953 -25.00 53.73 -3.97
C ASP A 953 -26.46 53.30 -3.70
N ALA A 954 -27.14 54.03 -2.81
CA ALA A 954 -28.52 53.80 -2.44
C ALA A 954 -29.52 53.91 -3.61
N ASP A 955 -29.20 54.70 -4.63
CA ASP A 955 -30.01 54.90 -5.84
C ASP A 955 -29.63 53.88 -6.94
N ASN A 956 -28.84 52.85 -6.59
CA ASN A 956 -28.39 51.80 -7.50
C ASN A 956 -27.52 52.32 -8.65
N ARG A 957 -26.83 53.46 -8.45
CA ARG A 957 -25.83 54.05 -9.35
C ARG A 957 -24.43 53.57 -8.97
N TYR A 958 -23.56 53.38 -9.96
CA TYR A 958 -22.19 52.93 -9.76
C TYR A 958 -21.30 54.09 -9.33
N ARG A 959 -20.51 53.83 -8.28
CA ARG A 959 -19.45 54.70 -7.75
C ARG A 959 -18.17 53.88 -7.56
N LEU A 960 -17.05 54.56 -7.40
CA LEU A 960 -15.78 53.91 -7.11
C LEU A 960 -15.67 53.52 -5.64
N VAL A 961 -14.92 52.46 -5.39
CA VAL A 961 -14.47 52.08 -4.04
C VAL A 961 -13.06 52.64 -3.85
N PRO A 962 -12.81 53.40 -2.76
CA PRO A 962 -11.48 53.95 -2.46
C PRO A 962 -10.41 52.87 -2.35
N ASP A 963 -9.19 53.20 -2.78
CA ASP A 963 -8.02 52.35 -2.55
C ASP A 963 -7.50 52.54 -1.12
N LEU A 964 -7.19 51.42 -0.44
CA LEU A 964 -6.40 51.44 0.78
C LEU A 964 -4.91 51.33 0.44
N LYS A 965 -4.08 52.05 1.20
CA LYS A 965 -2.61 51.96 1.12
C LYS A 965 -2.08 50.70 1.82
N ILE A 966 -2.57 49.54 1.40
CA ILE A 966 -2.19 48.21 1.93
C ILE A 966 -1.88 47.27 0.78
N GLY A 967 -0.81 46.48 0.90
CA GLY A 967 -0.47 45.48 -0.11
C GLY A 967 -1.50 44.34 -0.14
N ARG A 968 -1.66 43.68 -1.29
CA ARG A 968 -2.59 42.54 -1.43
C ARG A 968 -2.34 41.45 -0.39
N ASP A 969 -1.07 41.10 -0.15
CA ASP A 969 -0.68 40.06 0.80
C ASP A 969 -1.14 40.39 2.23
N GLU A 970 -0.86 41.62 2.67
CA GLU A 970 -1.23 42.12 3.99
C GLU A 970 -2.75 42.26 4.14
N ALA A 971 -3.45 42.72 3.10
CA ALA A 971 -4.90 42.78 3.08
C ALA A 971 -5.54 41.40 3.22
N ARG A 972 -5.02 40.41 2.49
CA ARG A 972 -5.45 39.00 2.57
C ARG A 972 -5.22 38.41 3.96
N ARG A 973 -4.06 38.68 4.56
CA ARG A 973 -3.72 38.30 5.93
C ARG A 973 -4.70 38.90 6.94
N GLU A 974 -5.01 40.19 6.84
CA GLU A 974 -5.94 40.86 7.75
C GLU A 974 -7.39 40.37 7.59
N VAL A 975 -7.86 40.13 6.36
CA VAL A 975 -9.19 39.55 6.11
C VAL A 975 -9.33 38.18 6.77
N LEU A 976 -8.38 37.26 6.58
CA LEU A 976 -8.43 35.95 7.22
C LEU A 976 -8.32 36.05 8.74
N ARG A 977 -7.46 36.92 9.27
CA ARG A 977 -7.33 37.16 10.70
C ARG A 977 -8.66 37.61 11.31
N ARG A 978 -9.40 38.50 10.64
CA ARG A 978 -10.74 38.92 11.10
C ARG A 978 -11.77 37.80 11.05
N ILE A 979 -11.79 37.03 9.96
CA ILE A 979 -12.68 35.86 9.83
C ILE A 979 -12.42 34.87 10.97
N ILE A 980 -11.16 34.44 11.16
CA ILE A 980 -10.80 33.48 12.21
C ILE A 980 -11.10 34.05 13.59
N ARG A 981 -10.85 35.35 13.84
CA ARG A 981 -11.21 35.99 15.12
C ARG A 981 -12.72 35.95 15.39
N SER A 982 -13.53 36.13 14.35
CA SER A 982 -14.99 36.09 14.45
C SER A 982 -15.54 34.67 14.66
N LEU A 983 -14.89 33.65 14.11
CA LEU A 983 -15.28 32.25 14.25
C LEU A 983 -14.75 31.63 15.56
N GLY A 984 -13.56 32.05 15.99
CA GLY A 984 -12.87 31.54 17.17
C GLY A 984 -12.12 30.23 16.91
N VAL A 985 -12.78 29.23 16.32
CA VAL A 985 -12.22 27.91 15.98
C VAL A 985 -12.59 27.52 14.54
N THR A 986 -11.69 26.89 13.80
CA THR A 986 -11.96 26.41 12.43
C THR A 986 -10.96 25.35 11.99
N SER A 987 -11.33 24.48 11.05
CA SER A 987 -10.37 23.73 10.23
C SER A 987 -9.96 24.52 8.99
N ALA A 988 -8.93 24.06 8.28
CA ALA A 988 -8.51 24.67 7.02
C ALA A 988 -9.57 24.50 5.91
N GLU A 989 -10.31 23.38 5.93
CA GLU A 989 -11.36 23.05 4.95
C GLU A 989 -12.59 23.89 5.20
N SER A 990 -13.03 23.99 6.46
CA SER A 990 -14.15 24.86 6.82
C SER A 990 -13.84 26.32 6.50
N LEU A 991 -12.59 26.76 6.67
CA LEU A 991 -12.17 28.13 6.34
C LEU A 991 -12.11 28.38 4.82
N ALA A 992 -11.56 27.45 4.04
CA ALA A 992 -11.56 27.53 2.59
C ALA A 992 -12.99 27.50 2.02
N ALA A 993 -13.85 26.61 2.54
CA ALA A 993 -15.25 26.53 2.15
C ALA A 993 -16.03 27.79 2.56
N TYR A 994 -15.79 28.32 3.76
CA TYR A 994 -16.39 29.56 4.25
C TYR A 994 -16.07 30.72 3.32
N THR A 995 -14.80 30.86 2.90
CA THR A 995 -14.35 31.90 1.96
C THR A 995 -14.72 31.61 0.50
N ARG A 996 -15.45 30.53 0.23
CA ARG A 996 -15.81 30.04 -1.11
C ARG A 996 -14.60 29.82 -2.02
N PHE A 997 -13.50 29.35 -1.43
CA PHE A 997 -12.22 29.09 -2.11
C PHE A 997 -11.57 30.35 -2.73
N GLU A 998 -11.97 31.55 -2.29
CA GLU A 998 -11.23 32.79 -2.57
C GLU A 998 -9.77 32.67 -2.07
N TYR A 999 -9.58 31.92 -0.98
CA TYR A 999 -8.29 31.38 -0.57
C TYR A 999 -8.25 29.92 -0.98
N ASN A 1000 -7.29 29.54 -1.82
CA ASN A 1000 -7.07 28.13 -2.11
C ASN A 1000 -6.52 27.42 -0.85
N MET A 1001 -6.53 26.08 -0.85
CA MET A 1001 -6.12 25.30 0.32
C MET A 1001 -4.64 25.54 0.69
N GLY A 1002 -3.75 25.66 -0.29
CA GLY A 1002 -2.32 25.92 -0.07
C GLY A 1002 -2.07 27.25 0.65
N GLU A 1003 -2.70 28.33 0.16
CA GLU A 1003 -2.65 29.64 0.81
C GLU A 1003 -3.31 29.60 2.19
N THR A 1004 -4.47 28.96 2.33
CA THR A 1004 -5.17 28.86 3.62
C THR A 1004 -4.28 28.21 4.69
N ARG A 1005 -3.64 27.07 4.36
CA ARG A 1005 -2.70 26.38 5.25
C ARG A 1005 -1.46 27.22 5.55
N GLN A 1006 -0.91 27.90 4.53
CA GLN A 1006 0.23 28.80 4.72
C GLN A 1006 -0.10 29.89 5.76
N ARG A 1007 -1.25 30.56 5.64
CA ARG A 1007 -1.66 31.61 6.58
C ARG A 1007 -1.92 31.10 7.98
N LEU A 1008 -2.56 29.93 8.12
CA LEU A 1008 -2.74 29.29 9.43
C LEU A 1008 -1.39 29.01 10.11
N ARG A 1009 -0.37 28.57 9.36
CA ARG A 1009 0.99 28.37 9.87
C ARG A 1009 1.69 29.68 10.24
N GLU A 1010 1.52 30.74 9.46
CA GLU A 1010 2.04 32.08 9.79
C GLU A 1010 1.46 32.55 11.13
N PHE A 1011 0.15 32.42 11.31
CA PHE A 1011 -0.54 32.76 12.55
C PHE A 1011 -0.16 31.88 13.76
N GLU A 1012 0.14 30.61 13.52
CA GLU A 1012 0.68 29.69 14.54
C GLU A 1012 2.08 30.12 14.99
N ARG A 1013 2.97 30.46 14.03
CA ARG A 1013 4.33 30.95 14.31
C ARG A 1013 4.33 32.28 15.05
N GLU A 1014 3.35 33.14 14.77
CA GLU A 1014 3.12 34.40 15.51
C GLU A 1014 2.60 34.17 16.94
N GLY A 1015 2.25 32.92 17.30
CA GLY A 1015 1.67 32.58 18.60
C GLY A 1015 0.21 32.99 18.76
N TRP A 1016 -0.46 33.42 17.68
CA TRP A 1016 -1.86 33.84 17.71
C TRP A 1016 -2.83 32.66 17.68
N LEU A 1017 -2.47 31.60 16.95
CA LEU A 1017 -3.22 30.36 16.87
C LEU A 1017 -2.45 29.19 17.48
N THR A 1018 -3.20 28.22 17.96
CA THR A 1018 -2.71 26.87 18.23
C THR A 1018 -3.62 25.85 17.57
N LYS A 1019 -3.15 24.62 17.37
CA LYS A 1019 -3.89 23.57 16.66
C LYS A 1019 -3.96 22.28 17.45
N GLY A 1020 -4.96 21.47 17.16
CA GLY A 1020 -5.15 20.14 17.76
C GLY A 1020 -6.38 19.43 17.21
N PHE A 1021 -6.65 18.26 17.77
CA PHE A 1021 -7.89 17.52 17.53
C PHE A 1021 -8.93 17.96 18.56
N LEU A 1022 -9.45 19.19 18.37
CA LEU A 1022 -10.18 19.90 19.41
C LEU A 1022 -11.61 19.39 19.65
N ALA A 1023 -12.22 18.69 18.68
CA ALA A 1023 -13.58 18.15 18.81
C ALA A 1023 -13.50 16.66 19.10
N ARG A 1024 -14.09 16.25 20.23
CA ARG A 1024 -14.12 14.84 20.63
C ARG A 1024 -14.75 13.96 19.55
N GLY A 1025 -14.03 12.88 19.22
CA GLY A 1025 -14.42 11.93 18.17
C GLY A 1025 -14.29 12.46 16.74
N GLU A 1026 -13.71 13.64 16.53
CA GLU A 1026 -13.34 14.12 15.19
C GLU A 1026 -11.85 13.94 14.92
N ARG A 1027 -11.55 13.60 13.68
CA ARG A 1027 -10.19 13.40 13.16
C ARG A 1027 -9.69 14.62 12.38
N THR A 1028 -10.39 15.74 12.44
CA THR A 1028 -9.99 16.95 11.70
C THR A 1028 -9.07 17.80 12.56
N VAL A 1029 -7.95 18.24 12.00
CA VAL A 1029 -7.07 19.22 12.67
C VAL A 1029 -7.77 20.58 12.64
N MET A 1030 -7.93 21.18 13.82
CA MET A 1030 -8.56 22.49 13.98
C MET A 1030 -7.58 23.48 14.60
N TRP A 1031 -7.73 24.75 14.21
CA TRP A 1031 -7.02 25.89 14.76
C TRP A 1031 -7.96 26.71 15.63
N ILE A 1032 -7.41 27.20 16.74
CA ILE A 1032 -8.12 28.04 17.70
C ILE A 1032 -7.22 29.19 18.16
N LEU A 1033 -7.85 30.31 18.53
CA LEU A 1033 -7.19 31.40 19.24
C LEU A 1033 -6.52 30.87 20.52
N LYS A 1034 -5.20 30.99 20.61
CA LYS A 1034 -4.40 30.42 21.69
C LYS A 1034 -4.87 30.89 23.07
N ASP A 1035 -5.15 32.19 23.20
CA ASP A 1035 -5.54 32.81 24.48
C ASP A 1035 -6.97 32.45 24.94
N ASP A 1036 -7.81 31.91 24.05
CA ASP A 1036 -9.20 31.58 24.36
C ASP A 1036 -9.40 30.08 24.68
N ILE A 1037 -8.36 29.24 24.62
CA ILE A 1037 -8.48 27.78 24.77
C ILE A 1037 -9.05 27.36 26.14
N ASP A 1038 -8.59 28.00 27.22
CA ASP A 1038 -9.01 27.70 28.59
C ASP A 1038 -10.45 28.13 28.87
N ARG A 1039 -11.05 28.93 27.99
CA ARG A 1039 -12.43 29.41 28.13
C ARG A 1039 -13.45 28.40 27.59
N ILE A 1040 -13.03 27.45 26.76
CA ILE A 1040 -13.93 26.44 26.19
C ILE A 1040 -14.43 25.51 27.29
N GLY A 1041 -15.71 25.14 27.24
CA GLY A 1041 -16.37 24.33 28.27
C GLY A 1041 -16.81 25.12 29.51
N GLN A 1042 -16.30 26.34 29.70
CA GLN A 1042 -16.74 27.25 30.77
C GLN A 1042 -17.90 28.18 30.33
N LEU A 1043 -18.08 28.32 29.02
CA LEU A 1043 -19.02 29.25 28.40
C LEU A 1043 -20.38 28.58 28.18
N GLY A 1044 -21.30 28.71 29.13
CA GLY A 1044 -22.67 28.23 28.97
C GLY A 1044 -23.45 29.02 27.91
N PHE A 1045 -24.17 28.34 27.02
CA PHE A 1045 -25.03 28.98 26.01
C PHE A 1045 -26.43 28.37 26.04
N ARG A 1046 -27.45 29.18 26.39
CA ARG A 1046 -28.85 28.71 26.56
C ARG A 1046 -29.87 29.46 25.68
N ARG A 1047 -29.41 30.37 24.82
CA ARG A 1047 -30.31 31.18 23.99
C ARG A 1047 -30.91 30.31 22.88
N LYS A 1048 -32.21 30.48 22.63
CA LYS A 1048 -32.92 29.89 21.49
C LYS A 1048 -32.99 30.91 20.36
N PHE A 1049 -32.70 30.49 19.13
CA PHE A 1049 -32.70 31.42 17.99
C PHE A 1049 -32.87 30.69 16.66
N VAL A 1050 -33.17 31.45 15.61
CA VAL A 1050 -33.22 30.95 14.22
C VAL A 1050 -32.11 31.60 13.40
N LEU A 1051 -31.27 30.76 12.79
CA LEU A 1051 -30.22 31.16 11.87
C LEU A 1051 -30.76 31.16 10.43
N THR A 1052 -30.63 32.29 9.73
CA THR A 1052 -31.05 32.43 8.33
C THR A 1052 -29.99 31.90 7.36
N PRO A 1053 -30.35 31.37 6.18
CA PRO A 1053 -29.37 31.01 5.15
C PRO A 1053 -28.65 32.23 4.53
N MET A 1054 -29.14 33.44 4.81
CA MET A 1054 -28.51 34.72 4.46
C MET A 1054 -27.66 35.28 5.62
N ASP A 1055 -27.01 34.39 6.37
CA ASP A 1055 -26.04 34.69 7.42
C ASP A 1055 -24.66 34.13 7.03
N ASN A 1056 -23.58 34.77 7.49
CA ASN A 1056 -22.23 34.26 7.29
C ASN A 1056 -21.98 33.00 8.12
N LEU A 1057 -22.52 32.91 9.35
CA LEU A 1057 -22.38 31.72 10.19
C LEU A 1057 -23.02 30.48 9.56
N PHE A 1058 -24.07 30.66 8.74
CA PHE A 1058 -24.65 29.55 7.98
C PHE A 1058 -23.65 28.91 7.02
N LEU A 1059 -22.75 29.71 6.42
CA LEU A 1059 -21.72 29.19 5.52
C LEU A 1059 -20.71 28.31 6.26
N TYR A 1060 -20.32 28.73 7.47
CA TYR A 1060 -19.42 27.98 8.34
C TYR A 1060 -20.05 26.66 8.81
N LEU A 1061 -21.33 26.69 9.22
CA LEU A 1061 -22.05 25.51 9.71
C LEU A 1061 -22.66 24.66 8.59
N ARG A 1062 -22.51 25.04 7.32
CA ARG A 1062 -23.22 24.45 6.19
C ARG A 1062 -23.04 22.94 6.12
N GLU A 1063 -21.82 22.45 6.33
CA GLU A 1063 -21.52 21.03 6.30
C GLU A 1063 -22.29 20.26 7.40
N ALA A 1064 -22.25 20.76 8.64
CA ALA A 1064 -22.99 20.18 9.75
C ALA A 1064 -24.52 20.22 9.54
N ILE A 1065 -25.04 21.32 8.98
CA ILE A 1065 -26.46 21.50 8.66
C ILE A 1065 -26.90 20.49 7.59
N VAL A 1066 -26.14 20.36 6.50
CA VAL A 1066 -26.43 19.42 5.41
C VAL A 1066 -26.30 17.97 5.89
N ALA A 1067 -25.33 17.69 6.76
CA ALA A 1067 -25.18 16.36 7.35
C ALA A 1067 -26.37 15.97 8.24
N LYS A 1068 -26.88 16.91 9.05
CA LYS A 1068 -27.98 16.65 10.00
C LYS A 1068 -29.37 16.66 9.36
N PHE A 1069 -29.65 17.63 8.49
CA PHE A 1069 -31.00 17.85 7.92
C PHE A 1069 -31.09 17.56 6.42
N HIS A 1070 -29.99 17.27 5.73
CA HIS A 1070 -29.99 17.08 4.27
C HIS A 1070 -30.55 18.28 3.47
N MET A 1071 -30.52 19.49 4.06
CA MET A 1071 -30.97 20.74 3.44
C MET A 1071 -29.79 21.70 3.24
N GLY A 1072 -29.56 22.17 2.00
CA GLY A 1072 -28.42 23.02 1.66
C GLY A 1072 -28.63 24.54 1.76
N TYR A 1073 -29.89 24.98 1.79
CA TYR A 1073 -30.29 26.40 1.94
C TYR A 1073 -31.60 26.43 2.72
N CYS A 1074 -31.51 26.63 4.03
CA CYS A 1074 -32.63 26.56 4.98
C CYS A 1074 -32.40 27.48 6.17
N TYR A 1075 -33.47 27.77 6.89
CA TYR A 1075 -33.41 28.36 8.23
C TYR A 1075 -33.15 27.24 9.23
N VAL A 1076 -32.32 27.48 10.23
CA VAL A 1076 -31.93 26.48 11.24
C VAL A 1076 -32.32 26.98 12.61
N VAL A 1077 -33.04 26.15 13.36
CA VAL A 1077 -33.54 26.45 14.71
C VAL A 1077 -32.57 25.86 15.72
N PHE A 1078 -32.12 26.69 16.65
CA PHE A 1078 -31.20 26.35 17.72
C PHE A 1078 -31.90 26.40 19.08
N ASP A 1079 -31.63 25.40 19.92
CA ASP A 1079 -31.91 25.41 21.35
C ASP A 1079 -30.59 25.26 22.11
N GLY A 1080 -30.08 26.37 22.65
CA GLY A 1080 -28.69 26.42 23.09
C GLY A 1080 -27.74 26.20 21.89
N PRO A 1081 -26.63 25.45 22.07
CA PRO A 1081 -25.72 25.15 20.97
C PRO A 1081 -26.27 24.07 20.02
N GLU A 1082 -27.39 23.41 20.34
CA GLU A 1082 -27.90 22.30 19.55
C GLU A 1082 -28.84 22.75 18.42
N MET A 1083 -28.61 22.23 17.21
CA MET A 1083 -29.53 22.40 16.09
C MET A 1083 -30.73 21.45 16.24
N VAL A 1084 -31.91 21.97 16.57
CA VAL A 1084 -33.10 21.14 16.88
C VAL A 1084 -34.07 20.98 15.69
N ALA A 1085 -34.08 21.92 14.76
CA ALA A 1085 -34.89 21.84 13.54
C ALA A 1085 -34.28 22.66 12.40
N ALA A 1086 -34.76 22.43 11.17
CA ALA A 1086 -34.48 23.25 10.01
C ALA A 1086 -35.71 23.32 9.09
N PHE A 1087 -35.88 24.44 8.40
CA PHE A 1087 -37.00 24.62 7.47
C PHE A 1087 -36.64 25.45 6.25
N LYS A 1088 -37.25 25.14 5.11
CA LYS A 1088 -37.18 25.96 3.90
C LYS A 1088 -38.40 26.85 3.84
N ALA A 1089 -38.19 28.13 3.53
CA ALA A 1089 -39.27 29.07 3.34
C ALA A 1089 -39.05 29.96 2.13
N ARG A 1090 -40.15 30.29 1.43
CA ARG A 1090 -40.20 31.29 0.36
C ARG A 1090 -40.74 32.60 0.91
N ARG A 1091 -40.01 33.69 0.69
CA ARG A 1091 -40.44 35.02 1.12
C ARG A 1091 -41.47 35.61 0.16
N ARG A 1092 -42.62 36.04 0.70
CA ARG A 1092 -43.67 36.80 0.01
C ARG A 1092 -43.94 38.09 0.79
N LYS A 1093 -43.34 39.20 0.37
CA LYS A 1093 -43.43 40.51 1.08
C LYS A 1093 -43.03 40.39 2.57
N TRP A 1094 -44.00 40.45 3.48
CA TRP A 1094 -43.88 40.36 4.94
C TRP A 1094 -44.17 38.96 5.51
N GLN A 1095 -44.45 37.97 4.65
CA GLN A 1095 -44.66 36.56 5.02
C GLN A 1095 -43.50 35.66 4.55
N LEU A 1096 -43.20 34.63 5.35
CA LEU A 1096 -42.36 33.48 4.99
C LEU A 1096 -43.25 32.23 4.91
N MET A 1097 -43.43 31.71 3.70
CA MET A 1097 -44.17 30.46 3.47
C MET A 1097 -43.24 29.28 3.64
N VAL A 1098 -43.40 28.49 4.70
CA VAL A 1098 -42.65 27.26 4.95
C VAL A 1098 -43.09 26.20 3.94
N THR A 1099 -42.15 25.72 3.15
CA THR A 1099 -42.38 24.67 2.14
C THR A 1099 -41.95 23.30 2.63
N GLU A 1100 -41.05 23.25 3.62
CA GLU A 1100 -40.48 22.02 4.16
C GLU A 1100 -39.99 22.31 5.58
N PHE A 1101 -40.34 21.46 6.54
CA PHE A 1101 -39.91 21.57 7.95
C PHE A 1101 -39.43 20.20 8.43
N GLN A 1102 -38.27 20.16 9.10
CA GLN A 1102 -37.70 18.94 9.66
C GLN A 1102 -37.11 19.21 11.03
N GLY A 1103 -37.49 18.43 12.04
CA GLY A 1103 -36.93 18.53 13.39
C GLY A 1103 -37.98 18.29 14.47
N ASP A 1104 -37.62 18.62 15.71
CA ASP A 1104 -38.49 18.46 16.87
C ASP A 1104 -39.76 19.34 16.76
N PRO A 1105 -40.98 18.79 16.91
CA PRO A 1105 -42.21 19.58 16.97
C PRO A 1105 -42.17 20.71 18.02
N ALA A 1106 -41.47 20.50 19.14
CA ALA A 1106 -41.30 21.52 20.17
C ALA A 1106 -40.49 22.73 19.69
N ALA A 1107 -39.66 22.58 18.65
CA ALA A 1107 -38.90 23.65 18.04
C ALA A 1107 -39.79 24.67 17.31
N ARG A 1108 -41.06 24.33 17.00
CA ARG A 1108 -42.00 25.27 16.39
C ARG A 1108 -42.23 26.50 17.26
N ARG A 1109 -42.29 26.32 18.59
CA ARG A 1109 -42.41 27.41 19.56
C ARG A 1109 -41.27 28.43 19.44
N ILE A 1110 -40.07 27.98 19.04
CA ILE A 1110 -38.91 28.86 18.82
C ILE A 1110 -39.10 29.68 17.54
N VAL A 1111 -39.70 29.08 16.50
CA VAL A 1111 -40.04 29.77 15.26
C VAL A 1111 -41.12 30.83 15.51
N ASP A 1112 -42.15 30.52 16.31
CA ASP A 1112 -43.22 31.47 16.65
C ASP A 1112 -42.68 32.66 17.46
N LEU A 1113 -41.75 32.42 18.40
CA LEU A 1113 -41.04 33.50 19.10
C LEU A 1113 -40.21 34.34 18.13
N TRP A 1114 -39.45 33.70 17.24
CA TRP A 1114 -38.65 34.38 16.22
C TRP A 1114 -39.52 35.20 15.25
N GLU A 1115 -40.70 34.70 14.89
CA GLU A 1115 -41.72 35.40 14.08
C GLU A 1115 -42.11 36.73 14.75
N SER A 1116 -42.46 36.67 16.05
CA SER A 1116 -42.80 37.86 16.83
C SER A 1116 -41.64 38.86 16.95
N GLU A 1117 -40.41 38.37 17.18
CA GLU A 1117 -39.20 39.21 17.28
C GLU A 1117 -38.84 39.91 15.98
N ASN A 1118 -39.27 39.39 14.83
CA ASN A 1118 -38.88 39.88 13.51
C ASN A 1118 -40.00 40.60 12.74
N GLU A 1119 -41.18 40.79 13.36
CA GLU A 1119 -42.33 41.49 12.78
C GLU A 1119 -42.68 40.95 11.37
N LEU A 1120 -42.62 39.62 11.20
CA LEU A 1120 -42.96 38.91 9.96
C LEU A 1120 -43.96 37.81 10.30
N ALA A 1121 -44.68 37.28 9.30
CA ALA A 1121 -45.57 36.14 9.49
C ALA A 1121 -44.95 34.84 8.92
N VAL A 1122 -44.98 33.72 9.66
CA VAL A 1122 -44.44 32.41 9.22
C VAL A 1122 -45.57 31.41 9.04
N GLU A 1123 -46.04 31.24 7.81
CA GLU A 1123 -47.18 30.38 7.46
C GLU A 1123 -46.74 29.10 6.76
N GLU A 1124 -47.48 28.00 6.91
CA GLU A 1124 -47.21 26.76 6.16
C GLU A 1124 -47.88 26.81 4.78
N GLN A 1125 -47.16 26.35 3.76
CA GLN A 1125 -47.78 26.11 2.46
C GLN A 1125 -48.70 24.90 2.57
N VAL A 1126 -49.99 25.14 2.81
CA VAL A 1126 -51.03 24.12 2.67
C VAL A 1126 -51.32 23.96 1.19
N ASP A 1127 -50.65 23.00 0.53
CA ASP A 1127 -51.08 22.55 -0.79
C ASP A 1127 -52.43 21.83 -0.61
N ARG A 1128 -53.53 22.55 -0.80
CA ARG A 1128 -54.83 21.92 -1.08
C ARG A 1128 -54.67 21.20 -2.41
N ILE A 1129 -54.48 19.88 -2.36
CA ILE A 1129 -54.64 19.02 -3.53
C ILE A 1129 -56.02 19.35 -4.09
N SER A 1130 -56.09 19.80 -5.34
CA SER A 1130 -57.39 20.10 -5.94
C SER A 1130 -58.16 18.78 -6.11
N ASP A 1131 -59.48 18.80 -5.92
CA ASP A 1131 -60.33 17.63 -6.20
C ASP A 1131 -60.11 17.09 -7.62
N HIS A 1132 -59.64 17.95 -8.55
CA HIS A 1132 -59.26 17.58 -9.90
C HIS A 1132 -58.02 16.66 -9.96
N GLU A 1133 -56.98 16.93 -9.18
CA GLU A 1133 -55.78 16.08 -9.12
C GLU A 1133 -56.06 14.73 -8.42
N VAL A 1134 -56.93 14.74 -7.41
CA VAL A 1134 -57.42 13.50 -6.76
C VAL A 1134 -58.23 12.67 -7.76
N MET A 1135 -59.15 13.30 -8.50
CA MET A 1135 -59.96 12.64 -9.53
C MET A 1135 -59.11 12.13 -10.71
N GLU A 1136 -58.06 12.84 -11.12
CA GLU A 1136 -57.16 12.40 -12.19
C GLU A 1136 -56.31 11.18 -11.76
N TRP A 1137 -55.93 11.12 -10.49
CA TRP A 1137 -55.26 9.96 -9.88
C TRP A 1137 -56.20 8.75 -9.79
N TYR A 1138 -57.45 8.94 -9.36
CA TYR A 1138 -58.47 7.88 -9.38
C TYR A 1138 -58.81 7.42 -10.80
N ALA A 1139 -58.93 8.33 -11.77
CA ALA A 1139 -59.17 7.98 -13.17
C ALA A 1139 -58.02 7.17 -13.77
N LYS A 1140 -56.75 7.49 -13.45
CA LYS A 1140 -55.58 6.71 -13.89
C LYS A 1140 -55.47 5.34 -13.21
N MET A 1141 -55.90 5.21 -11.96
CA MET A 1141 -55.90 3.94 -11.21
C MET A 1141 -56.98 2.95 -11.68
N TYR A 1142 -58.17 3.44 -12.06
CA TYR A 1142 -59.33 2.58 -12.35
C TYR A 1142 -59.65 2.39 -13.86
N SER A 1143 -58.95 3.08 -14.77
CA SER A 1143 -59.24 3.02 -16.22
C SER A 1143 -58.35 2.06 -17.04
N ARG A 1144 -57.88 0.95 -16.47
CA ARG A 1144 -57.24 -0.15 -17.23
C ARG A 1144 -57.83 -1.52 -16.90
N GLY A 1145 -59.16 -1.58 -16.89
CA GLY A 1145 -59.93 -2.82 -16.69
C GLY A 1145 -61.30 -2.77 -17.35
N ALA A 1146 -61.40 -2.30 -18.60
CA ALA A 1146 -62.59 -2.50 -19.44
C ALA A 1146 -62.22 -2.27 -20.91
N GLY A 1147 -61.89 -3.36 -21.61
CA GLY A 1147 -61.56 -3.31 -23.03
C GLY A 1147 -61.16 -4.67 -23.60
N ASP A 1148 -61.86 -5.74 -23.22
CA ASP A 1148 -61.96 -6.94 -24.07
C ASP A 1148 -63.32 -6.85 -24.79
N LYS A 1149 -63.26 -6.41 -26.05
CA LYS A 1149 -64.13 -6.80 -27.16
C LYS A 1149 -63.61 -6.21 -28.47
#